data_AF-A0A836UFE6-F1
#
_entry.id   AF-A0A836UFE6-F1
#
_cell.length_a   1.000
_cell.length_b   1.000
_cell.length_c   1.000
_cell.angle_alpha   90.00
_cell.angle_beta   90.00
_cell.angle_gamma   90.00
#
_symmetry.space_group_name_H-M   'P 1'
#
loop_
_entity.id
_entity.type
_entity.pdbx_description
1 polymer ?
#
loop_
_entity_poly.entity_id
_entity_poly.type
_entity_poly.pdbx_seq_one_letter_code
_entity_poly.pdbx_strand_id
1 'polypeptide(L)'
;MSPVAHSGFIRLQTQSHVAATQWKKWAQALGLESLEIEDVWNEIGYPLFTATRQLPPISFILQLRSERREANLFDFKDEIAPLLTFLNLLDQLKDDKLGGDKAIAVLFRFYRTKVCSEAGEHRADELVENFIVDLCKLILVAKIIGKQTITLIEILNIVIRKQTSVDKVVELGLQALGSQSYASAFQKCLEGLPSLEQIACWEEEEEDDEEEDEDDEEEDDDDDDDDEDNDEDDEKDDDDEEDDDEEEDDDDEEKDDEKDDEKDDDDEEDEGKKRARKPTSFLDRFVFNFRKALQAFYAIQVAYEEGDNAGKERKLLNTRLAALKEFDPLHAIIPSLDEAEEIATRRGQSIDSNRIIKRSAPPRSARSTSRRSAPPALSSSGGGLAGLSGGSGSSAGGSAAASSSTTAGGSTGDSATAAEVGTSAVESSGDAGETIDPAVLAAALEATDAGQDEDAAPTPSEEDIVKLAPVSAANFSQKVHQLGQLLGAAERGDEAVWQLFLDPERLLEERQALAAALITAESPANQAYRLIKGATQFIGLKRLLQLDHLRQRNRRFTTQISGFINIAQAAHKNFLPNDRQLEGLDIILDHTANALLRLENLRINRHYAQEHPNHYTAEAVTAYREKALASVQAFVESESLEIARTQAQDDTAAMVDLFSTEHYVAELVADCRAYAEQLQQDGHTQSLEKLAATFQEIPIEFSLAEPAEPESEPLPANLQTNDKLGDIFQRACNYLSESAWAVLWERHEPTKVIPQIVAVAHAALSPCFVLKPEHRRHATRPRMPITVVSLEKLTANAELRHLYVRVTANGTVLYIEGYEDGTYTDLLELREYTQVRMQASNEGGEEGSDPLQTGEKYLYTLGRTQDFFGANASAIIAKCVRDEDGEMKIFPTFRPKVGD
;
A
#
# COMPACT_ATOMS: atom_id res chain seq x y z
N MET A 1 30.09 -34.22 12.51
CA MET A 1 29.68 -32.83 12.17
C MET A 1 30.25 -32.51 10.80
N SER A 2 29.44 -32.02 9.87
CA SER A 2 29.90 -31.59 8.54
C SER A 2 30.59 -30.22 8.60
N PRO A 3 31.31 -29.80 7.54
CA PRO A 3 31.82 -28.43 7.43
C PRO A 3 30.70 -27.37 7.45
N VAL A 4 29.54 -27.69 6.86
CA VAL A 4 28.36 -26.80 6.78
C VAL A 4 27.91 -26.34 8.18
N ALA A 5 27.77 -27.29 9.11
CA ALA A 5 27.40 -27.02 10.51
C ALA A 5 28.46 -26.22 11.30
N HIS A 6 29.64 -25.93 10.73
CA HIS A 6 30.58 -24.96 11.30
C HIS A 6 30.37 -23.54 10.77
N SER A 7 29.93 -23.40 9.51
CA SER A 7 29.64 -22.12 8.86
C SER A 7 28.42 -21.42 9.49
N GLY A 8 27.34 -22.17 9.70
CA GLY A 8 26.10 -21.66 10.30
C GLY A 8 26.30 -20.90 11.61
N PHE A 9 26.92 -21.54 12.60
CA PHE A 9 27.22 -20.90 13.89
C PHE A 9 28.17 -19.68 13.79
N ILE A 10 28.92 -19.51 12.68
CA ILE A 10 29.71 -18.29 12.43
C ILE A 10 28.80 -17.17 11.93
N ARG A 11 27.82 -17.43 11.04
CA ARG A 11 26.78 -16.45 10.66
C ARG A 11 26.02 -15.98 11.91
N LEU A 12 25.56 -16.94 12.73
CA LEU A 12 24.85 -16.64 13.98
C LEU A 12 25.71 -15.82 14.95
N GLN A 13 27.02 -16.08 15.06
CA GLN A 13 27.93 -15.28 15.87
C GLN A 13 28.05 -13.83 15.37
N THR A 14 28.12 -13.62 14.06
CA THR A 14 28.21 -12.27 13.48
C THR A 14 26.95 -11.46 13.78
N GLN A 15 25.76 -12.04 13.55
CA GLN A 15 24.47 -11.37 13.72
C GLN A 15 24.09 -11.15 15.21
N SER A 16 24.24 -12.17 16.05
CA SER A 16 23.81 -12.12 17.47
C SER A 16 24.88 -11.60 18.45
N HIS A 17 26.13 -11.47 17.99
CA HIS A 17 27.34 -11.27 18.80
C HIS A 17 27.59 -12.36 19.88
N VAL A 18 26.78 -13.42 19.94
CA VAL A 18 27.00 -14.57 20.82
C VAL A 18 27.99 -15.54 20.17
N ALA A 19 29.07 -15.88 20.87
CA ALA A 19 30.12 -16.76 20.34
C ALA A 19 29.57 -18.10 19.79
N ALA A 20 30.07 -18.55 18.64
CA ALA A 20 29.71 -19.82 17.99
C ALA A 20 29.90 -21.04 18.91
N THR A 21 30.85 -20.96 19.85
CA THR A 21 31.08 -21.99 20.88
C THR A 21 29.97 -22.05 21.94
N GLN A 22 29.17 -20.99 22.09
CA GLN A 22 28.01 -20.94 22.98
C GLN A 22 26.74 -21.43 22.27
N TRP A 23 26.52 -21.02 21.01
CA TRP A 23 25.48 -21.59 20.15
C TRP A 23 25.62 -23.13 20.05
N LYS A 24 26.83 -23.62 19.78
CA LYS A 24 27.13 -25.06 19.74
C LYS A 24 26.87 -25.78 21.09
N LYS A 25 27.04 -25.11 22.24
CA LYS A 25 26.69 -25.69 23.54
C LYS A 25 25.18 -25.78 23.72
N TRP A 26 24.42 -24.76 23.30
CA TRP A 26 22.96 -24.82 23.34
C TRP A 26 22.44 -25.95 22.42
N ALA A 27 22.96 -26.04 21.19
CA ALA A 27 22.67 -27.15 20.27
C ALA A 27 22.88 -28.52 20.94
N GLN A 28 24.07 -28.76 21.48
CA GLN A 28 24.43 -30.03 22.10
C GLN A 28 23.67 -30.31 23.41
N ALA A 29 23.31 -29.29 24.19
CA ALA A 29 22.61 -29.45 25.46
C ALA A 29 21.10 -29.68 25.29
N LEU A 30 20.51 -29.14 24.22
CA LEU A 30 19.08 -29.25 23.91
C LEU A 30 18.78 -30.34 22.86
N GLY A 31 19.84 -30.91 22.26
CA GLY A 31 19.75 -31.90 21.19
C GLY A 31 19.19 -31.34 19.88
N LEU A 32 19.26 -30.03 19.67
CA LEU A 32 18.77 -29.37 18.46
C LEU A 32 19.83 -29.47 17.35
N GLU A 33 19.38 -29.66 16.11
CA GLU A 33 20.24 -29.62 14.92
C GLU A 33 20.74 -28.19 14.65
N SER A 34 21.77 -28.06 13.80
CA SER A 34 22.32 -26.73 13.49
C SER A 34 21.34 -25.90 12.65
N LEU A 35 20.57 -26.55 11.76
CA LEU A 35 19.52 -25.91 10.96
C LEU A 35 18.36 -25.43 11.85
N GLU A 36 17.77 -26.29 12.69
CA GLU A 36 16.69 -25.90 13.64
C GLU A 36 17.01 -24.63 14.46
N ILE A 37 18.30 -24.39 14.77
CA ILE A 37 18.79 -23.24 15.54
C ILE A 37 19.02 -22.01 14.65
N GLU A 38 19.46 -22.21 13.40
CA GLU A 38 19.52 -21.16 12.40
C GLU A 38 18.12 -20.68 12.02
N ASP A 39 17.16 -21.57 11.83
CA ASP A 39 15.78 -21.25 11.49
C ASP A 39 15.11 -20.46 12.64
N VAL A 40 15.22 -20.93 13.88
CA VAL A 40 14.73 -20.19 15.07
C VAL A 40 15.44 -18.85 15.27
N TRP A 41 16.71 -18.71 14.86
CA TRP A 41 17.35 -17.40 14.86
C TRP A 41 16.80 -16.51 13.75
N ASN A 42 16.66 -17.01 12.52
CA ASN A 42 16.20 -16.23 11.38
C ASN A 42 14.75 -15.75 11.55
N GLU A 43 13.82 -16.64 11.97
CA GLU A 43 12.37 -16.33 12.04
C GLU A 43 11.91 -15.59 13.30
N ILE A 44 12.66 -15.76 14.41
CA ILE A 44 12.27 -15.27 15.74
C ILE A 44 13.37 -14.40 16.34
N GLY A 45 14.60 -14.90 16.43
CA GLY A 45 15.69 -14.23 17.14
C GLY A 45 16.17 -12.92 16.48
N TYR A 46 16.23 -12.88 15.15
CA TYR A 46 16.79 -11.80 14.38
C TYR A 46 15.79 -10.63 14.19
N PRO A 47 14.50 -10.85 13.81
CA PRO A 47 13.49 -9.78 13.81
C PRO A 47 13.33 -9.12 15.18
N LEU A 48 13.29 -9.91 16.26
CA LEU A 48 13.26 -9.37 17.62
C LEU A 48 14.51 -8.53 17.94
N PHE A 49 15.70 -8.99 17.56
CA PHE A 49 16.95 -8.25 17.75
C PHE A 49 16.98 -6.95 16.95
N THR A 50 16.50 -6.97 15.70
CA THR A 50 16.43 -5.79 14.82
C THR A 50 15.45 -4.76 15.35
N ALA A 51 14.20 -5.14 15.62
CA ALA A 51 13.15 -4.24 16.10
C ALA A 51 13.47 -3.60 17.46
N THR A 52 14.08 -4.36 18.39
CA THR A 52 14.37 -3.89 19.75
C THR A 52 15.77 -3.30 19.93
N ARG A 53 16.71 -3.63 19.04
CA ARG A 53 18.17 -3.45 19.21
C ARG A 53 18.71 -4.06 20.52
N GLN A 54 18.03 -5.07 21.06
CA GLN A 54 18.42 -5.82 22.27
C GLN A 54 18.44 -7.31 21.95
N LEU A 55 19.39 -8.04 22.54
CA LEU A 55 19.48 -9.49 22.35
C LEU A 55 18.29 -10.18 23.03
N PRO A 56 17.41 -10.89 22.31
CA PRO A 56 16.31 -11.63 22.94
C PRO A 56 16.86 -12.77 23.82
N PRO A 57 16.03 -13.38 24.69
CA PRO A 57 16.47 -14.47 25.56
C PRO A 57 16.62 -15.80 24.79
N ILE A 58 17.55 -15.85 23.82
CA ILE A 58 17.80 -16.95 22.88
C ILE A 58 17.85 -18.31 23.58
N SER A 59 18.55 -18.41 24.72
CA SER A 59 18.66 -19.68 25.45
C SER A 59 17.33 -20.21 26.01
N PHE A 60 16.36 -19.32 26.27
CA PHE A 60 15.00 -19.67 26.68
C PHE A 60 14.13 -20.00 25.47
N ILE A 61 14.27 -19.24 24.38
CA ILE A 61 13.60 -19.52 23.08
C ILE A 61 13.99 -20.91 22.56
N LEU A 62 15.28 -21.24 22.52
CA LEU A 62 15.75 -22.57 22.13
C LEU A 62 15.33 -23.67 23.12
N GLN A 63 15.25 -23.37 24.42
CA GLN A 63 14.73 -24.32 25.42
C GLN A 63 13.25 -24.64 25.16
N LEU A 64 12.42 -23.64 24.89
CA LEU A 64 11.02 -23.83 24.50
C LEU A 64 10.91 -24.64 23.20
N ARG A 65 11.69 -24.31 22.16
CA ARG A 65 11.71 -25.10 20.90
C ARG A 65 12.09 -26.56 21.13
N SER A 66 13.02 -26.83 22.05
CA SER A 66 13.45 -28.20 22.33
C SER A 66 12.41 -29.07 23.02
N GLU A 67 11.39 -28.47 23.65
CA GLU A 67 10.22 -29.15 24.24
C GLU A 67 8.98 -29.11 23.33
N ARG A 68 8.98 -28.28 22.27
CA ARG A 68 7.93 -28.12 21.26
C ARG A 68 8.50 -28.29 19.86
N ARG A 69 8.90 -29.52 19.53
CA ARG A 69 9.50 -29.87 18.22
C ARG A 69 8.46 -30.27 17.19
N GLU A 70 7.35 -30.80 17.68
CA GLU A 70 6.17 -31.24 16.92
C GLU A 70 5.33 -30.07 16.39
N ALA A 71 5.34 -28.92 17.06
CA ALA A 71 4.90 -27.65 16.48
C ALA A 71 5.75 -27.27 15.26
N ASN A 72 5.16 -26.69 14.21
CA ASN A 72 5.96 -26.07 13.15
C ASN A 72 6.60 -24.75 13.68
N LEU A 73 7.50 -24.13 12.91
CA LEU A 73 8.23 -22.95 13.39
C LEU A 73 7.36 -21.68 13.47
N PHE A 74 6.32 -21.57 12.64
CA PHE A 74 5.35 -20.47 12.67
C PHE A 74 4.39 -20.60 13.85
N ASP A 75 3.83 -21.79 14.09
CA ASP A 75 3.05 -22.05 15.31
C ASP A 75 3.87 -21.70 16.56
N PHE A 76 5.15 -22.10 16.58
CA PHE A 76 6.06 -21.80 17.67
C PHE A 76 6.43 -20.31 17.78
N LYS A 77 6.42 -19.56 16.68
CA LYS A 77 6.58 -18.09 16.64
C LYS A 77 5.36 -17.40 17.25
N ASP A 78 4.17 -17.84 16.89
CA ASP A 78 2.91 -17.31 17.43
C ASP A 78 2.78 -17.63 18.92
N GLU A 79 3.06 -18.86 19.34
CA GLU A 79 3.01 -19.27 20.75
C GLU A 79 4.00 -18.53 21.65
N ILE A 80 5.20 -18.20 21.15
CA ILE A 80 6.27 -17.63 21.98
C ILE A 80 6.18 -16.11 22.14
N ALA A 81 5.50 -15.41 21.24
CA ALA A 81 5.32 -13.96 21.33
C ALA A 81 4.55 -13.52 22.61
N PRO A 82 3.43 -14.17 23.02
CA PRO A 82 2.82 -13.98 24.33
C PRO A 82 3.78 -14.27 25.50
N LEU A 83 4.54 -15.37 25.43
CA LEU A 83 5.48 -15.78 26.49
C LEU A 83 6.57 -14.72 26.72
N LEU A 84 7.13 -14.17 25.64
CA LEU A 84 8.12 -13.09 25.68
C LEU A 84 7.51 -11.78 26.23
N THR A 85 6.26 -11.48 25.90
CA THR A 85 5.50 -10.35 26.45
C THR A 85 5.30 -10.48 27.96
N PHE A 86 5.04 -11.69 28.47
CA PHE A 86 5.04 -11.97 29.91
C PHE A 86 6.42 -11.80 30.57
N LEU A 87 7.51 -12.27 29.94
CA LEU A 87 8.85 -12.05 30.48
C LEU A 87 9.21 -10.56 30.57
N ASN A 88 8.88 -9.79 29.53
CA ASN A 88 9.06 -8.34 29.48
C ASN A 88 8.27 -7.64 30.60
N LEU A 89 6.99 -7.98 30.80
CA LEU A 89 6.20 -7.46 31.92
C LEU A 89 6.85 -7.76 33.28
N LEU A 90 7.33 -8.99 33.49
CA LEU A 90 7.89 -9.41 34.78
C LEU A 90 9.22 -8.71 35.12
N ASP A 91 10.07 -8.41 34.14
CA ASP A 91 11.22 -7.52 34.35
C ASP A 91 10.77 -6.07 34.61
N GLN A 92 9.95 -5.49 33.73
CA GLN A 92 9.53 -4.08 33.85
C GLN A 92 8.81 -3.77 35.16
N LEU A 93 8.06 -4.74 35.72
CA LEU A 93 7.39 -4.59 37.01
C LEU A 93 8.36 -4.43 38.20
N LYS A 94 9.61 -4.90 38.09
CA LYS A 94 10.69 -4.75 39.10
C LYS A 94 10.19 -4.99 40.53
N ASP A 95 9.75 -6.22 40.78
CA ASP A 95 9.11 -6.61 42.03
C ASP A 95 9.65 -7.96 42.54
N ASP A 96 10.25 -7.92 43.73
CA ASP A 96 10.97 -9.06 44.31
C ASP A 96 10.10 -10.29 44.57
N LYS A 97 8.78 -10.12 44.77
CA LYS A 97 7.86 -11.26 44.91
C LYS A 97 7.66 -12.01 43.59
N LEU A 98 7.80 -11.34 42.45
CA LEU A 98 7.66 -11.96 41.13
C LEU A 98 8.96 -12.62 40.66
N GLY A 99 10.11 -12.20 41.19
CA GLY A 99 11.36 -12.96 41.16
C GLY A 99 12.36 -12.62 40.04
N GLY A 100 12.02 -11.71 39.12
CA GLY A 100 12.90 -11.24 38.04
C GLY A 100 13.49 -12.37 37.20
N ASP A 101 14.77 -12.29 36.84
CA ASP A 101 15.52 -13.30 36.07
C ASP A 101 15.29 -14.75 36.54
N LYS A 102 15.12 -14.94 37.86
CA LYS A 102 14.95 -16.26 38.47
C LYS A 102 13.58 -16.87 38.18
N ALA A 103 12.60 -16.07 37.78
CA ALA A 103 11.29 -16.55 37.34
C ALA A 103 11.39 -17.29 35.99
N ILE A 104 12.27 -16.87 35.07
CA ILE A 104 12.39 -17.42 33.70
C ILE A 104 12.56 -18.96 33.74
N ALA A 105 13.51 -19.45 34.54
CA ALA A 105 13.78 -20.89 34.70
C ALA A 105 12.72 -21.67 35.53
N VAL A 106 11.67 -21.00 35.99
CA VAL A 106 10.51 -21.58 36.69
C VAL A 106 9.30 -21.54 35.76
N LEU A 107 9.09 -20.44 35.03
CA LEU A 107 8.09 -20.27 33.98
C LEU A 107 8.31 -21.29 32.85
N PHE A 108 9.55 -21.50 32.40
CA PHE A 108 9.89 -22.58 31.46
C PHE A 108 9.41 -23.95 31.96
N ARG A 109 9.61 -24.25 33.25
CA ARG A 109 9.16 -25.52 33.85
C ARG A 109 7.65 -25.57 34.06
N PHE A 110 6.98 -24.42 34.24
CA PHE A 110 5.51 -24.36 34.29
C PHE A 110 4.90 -24.61 32.92
N TYR A 111 5.39 -23.92 31.88
CA TYR A 111 5.00 -24.14 30.48
C TYR A 111 5.24 -25.60 30.06
N ARG A 112 6.43 -26.16 30.34
CA ARG A 112 6.70 -27.59 30.11
C ARG A 112 5.75 -28.51 30.88
N THR A 113 5.35 -28.15 32.10
CA THR A 113 4.39 -28.96 32.88
C THR A 113 2.98 -28.92 32.29
N LYS A 114 2.58 -27.78 31.70
CA LYS A 114 1.35 -27.60 30.92
C LYS A 114 1.39 -28.45 29.65
N VAL A 115 2.39 -28.23 28.79
CA VAL A 115 2.67 -29.06 27.59
C VAL A 115 2.65 -30.56 27.91
N CYS A 116 3.44 -31.04 28.88
CA CYS A 116 3.45 -32.46 29.24
C CYS A 116 2.20 -32.97 29.99
N SER A 117 1.17 -32.15 30.16
CA SER A 117 -0.12 -32.53 30.75
C SER A 117 -1.30 -32.35 29.79
N GLU A 118 -1.12 -31.61 28.69
CA GLU A 118 -2.13 -31.26 27.68
C GLU A 118 -1.75 -31.80 26.27
N ALA A 119 -0.52 -32.31 26.10
CA ALA A 119 -0.02 -32.94 24.87
C ALA A 119 -0.75 -34.26 24.54
N GLY A 120 -1.83 -34.12 23.78
CA GLY A 120 -2.61 -35.22 23.21
C GLY A 120 -3.99 -34.79 22.72
N GLU A 121 -4.57 -33.75 23.31
CA GLU A 121 -6.01 -33.44 23.15
C GLU A 121 -6.30 -31.97 22.76
N HIS A 122 -5.40 -31.01 23.01
CA HIS A 122 -5.67 -29.57 22.84
C HIS A 122 -4.95 -28.92 21.65
N ARG A 123 -5.55 -27.89 21.04
CA ARG A 123 -4.89 -27.02 20.03
C ARG A 123 -3.76 -26.20 20.65
N ALA A 124 -2.82 -25.76 19.80
CA ALA A 124 -1.69 -24.92 20.21
C ALA A 124 -2.15 -23.61 20.87
N ASP A 125 -3.22 -23.02 20.36
CA ASP A 125 -3.81 -21.77 20.84
C ASP A 125 -4.41 -21.96 22.25
N GLU A 126 -5.27 -22.97 22.44
CA GLU A 126 -5.83 -23.35 23.75
C GLU A 126 -4.76 -23.52 24.83
N LEU A 127 -3.63 -24.15 24.49
CA LEU A 127 -2.51 -24.35 25.42
C LEU A 127 -1.89 -23.01 25.86
N VAL A 128 -1.74 -22.07 24.93
CA VAL A 128 -1.25 -20.71 25.20
C VAL A 128 -2.27 -19.94 26.02
N GLU A 129 -3.56 -19.96 25.67
CA GLU A 129 -4.61 -19.29 26.43
C GLU A 129 -4.68 -19.81 27.87
N ASN A 130 -4.71 -21.13 28.06
CA ASN A 130 -4.69 -21.77 29.37
C ASN A 130 -3.43 -21.40 30.17
N PHE A 131 -2.27 -21.32 29.52
CA PHE A 131 -1.04 -20.85 30.16
C PHE A 131 -1.12 -19.38 30.58
N ILE A 132 -1.66 -18.50 29.73
CA ILE A 132 -1.85 -17.06 29.98
C ILE A 132 -2.80 -16.85 31.17
N VAL A 133 -3.94 -17.54 31.16
CA VAL A 133 -4.94 -17.49 32.24
C VAL A 133 -4.35 -17.97 33.56
N ASP A 134 -3.72 -19.14 33.59
CA ASP A 134 -3.16 -19.68 34.82
C ASP A 134 -1.96 -18.88 35.32
N LEU A 135 -1.09 -18.36 34.44
CA LEU A 135 0.01 -17.49 34.86
C LEU A 135 -0.51 -16.17 35.46
N CYS A 136 -1.52 -15.55 34.86
CA CYS A 136 -2.21 -14.38 35.42
C CYS A 136 -2.81 -14.67 36.80
N LYS A 137 -3.57 -15.78 36.94
CA LYS A 137 -4.12 -16.24 38.24
C LYS A 137 -3.00 -16.33 39.30
N LEU A 138 -1.90 -17.02 38.99
CA LEU A 138 -0.79 -17.24 39.93
C LEU A 138 -0.01 -15.96 40.25
N ILE A 139 0.15 -15.03 39.31
CA ILE A 139 0.74 -13.69 39.55
C ILE A 139 -0.13 -12.89 40.53
N LEU A 140 -1.46 -12.89 40.36
CA LEU A 140 -2.37 -12.21 41.29
C LEU A 140 -2.29 -12.81 42.69
N VAL A 141 -2.32 -14.14 42.83
CA VAL A 141 -2.19 -14.81 44.14
C VAL A 141 -0.85 -14.52 44.81
N ALA A 142 0.25 -14.43 44.06
CA ALA A 142 1.57 -14.02 44.57
C ALA A 142 1.58 -12.59 45.15
N LYS A 143 0.69 -11.69 44.70
CA LYS A 143 0.48 -10.38 45.34
C LYS A 143 -0.35 -10.48 46.61
N ILE A 144 -1.50 -11.17 46.55
CA ILE A 144 -2.48 -11.26 47.64
C ILE A 144 -1.86 -11.88 48.90
N ILE A 145 -1.05 -12.93 48.76
CA ILE A 145 -0.49 -13.64 49.91
C ILE A 145 0.55 -12.73 50.62
N GLY A 146 0.07 -12.02 51.65
CA GLY A 146 0.81 -11.02 52.41
C GLY A 146 1.90 -11.56 53.34
N LYS A 147 2.12 -12.88 53.39
CA LYS A 147 3.22 -13.48 54.15
C LYS A 147 4.54 -13.21 53.41
N GLN A 148 5.47 -12.53 54.07
CA GLN A 148 6.71 -11.99 53.50
C GLN A 148 7.67 -13.01 52.83
N THR A 149 7.39 -14.30 52.91
CA THR A 149 8.22 -15.37 52.33
C THR A 149 7.76 -15.83 50.94
N ILE A 150 6.45 -15.81 50.67
CA ILE A 150 5.89 -16.52 49.50
C ILE A 150 6.03 -15.67 48.24
N THR A 151 6.72 -16.23 47.25
CA THR A 151 6.98 -15.63 45.94
C THR A 151 6.24 -16.38 44.83
N LEU A 152 6.12 -15.76 43.64
CA LEU A 152 5.63 -16.43 42.43
C LEU A 152 6.44 -17.69 42.12
N ILE A 153 7.76 -17.64 42.35
CA ILE A 153 8.67 -18.78 42.20
C ILE A 153 8.26 -19.93 43.13
N GLU A 154 7.96 -19.67 44.40
CA GLU A 154 7.50 -20.72 45.32
C GLU A 154 6.16 -21.30 44.89
N ILE A 155 5.18 -20.44 44.56
CA ILE A 155 3.84 -20.83 44.09
C ILE A 155 3.93 -21.73 42.85
N LEU A 156 4.66 -21.30 41.80
CA LEU A 156 4.88 -22.09 40.59
C LEU A 156 5.54 -23.44 40.91
N ASN A 157 6.53 -23.49 41.80
CA ASN A 157 7.17 -24.77 42.17
C ASN A 157 6.22 -25.72 42.92
N ILE A 158 5.19 -25.24 43.63
CA ILE A 158 4.18 -26.12 44.27
C ILE A 158 3.25 -26.72 43.20
N VAL A 159 2.80 -25.91 42.23
CA VAL A 159 1.97 -26.36 41.09
C VAL A 159 2.75 -27.32 40.17
N ILE A 160 3.98 -26.99 39.77
CA ILE A 160 4.87 -27.84 38.96
C ILE A 160 5.10 -29.21 39.60
N ARG A 161 5.18 -29.28 40.94
CA ARG A 161 5.34 -30.54 41.68
C ARG A 161 4.03 -31.33 41.83
N LYS A 162 2.94 -30.89 41.20
CA LYS A 162 1.57 -31.43 41.31
C LYS A 162 1.13 -31.59 42.78
N GLN A 163 1.58 -30.69 43.66
CA GLN A 163 1.19 -30.66 45.08
C GLN A 163 -0.17 -29.95 45.31
N THR A 164 -0.66 -29.24 44.29
CA THR A 164 -1.92 -28.48 44.27
C THR A 164 -2.29 -28.18 42.81
N SER A 165 -3.57 -27.93 42.51
CA SER A 165 -3.99 -27.30 41.25
C SER A 165 -3.87 -25.77 41.33
N VAL A 166 -3.95 -25.10 40.16
CA VAL A 166 -3.99 -23.63 40.09
C VAL A 166 -5.22 -23.09 40.80
N ASP A 167 -6.39 -23.71 40.62
CA ASP A 167 -7.66 -23.22 41.16
C ASP A 167 -7.70 -23.36 42.69
N LYS A 168 -7.04 -24.39 43.25
CA LYS A 168 -6.87 -24.50 44.70
C LYS A 168 -5.89 -23.45 45.27
N VAL A 169 -4.93 -22.98 44.47
CA VAL A 169 -4.09 -21.82 44.81
C VAL A 169 -4.90 -20.52 44.73
N VAL A 170 -5.79 -20.38 43.74
CA VAL A 170 -6.73 -19.24 43.64
C VAL A 170 -7.69 -19.21 44.82
N GLU A 171 -8.29 -20.34 45.22
CA GLU A 171 -9.16 -20.43 46.39
C GLU A 171 -8.45 -19.96 47.67
N LEU A 172 -7.20 -20.39 47.88
CA LEU A 172 -6.37 -19.94 49.00
C LEU A 172 -5.98 -18.45 48.89
N GLY A 173 -5.85 -17.92 47.67
CA GLY A 173 -5.67 -16.50 47.40
C GLY A 173 -6.90 -15.67 47.76
N LEU A 174 -8.10 -16.09 47.32
CA LEU A 174 -9.37 -15.45 47.66
C LEU A 174 -9.63 -15.47 49.18
N GLN A 175 -9.36 -16.59 49.85
CA GLN A 175 -9.42 -16.68 51.32
C GLN A 175 -8.42 -15.75 52.03
N ALA A 176 -7.29 -15.41 51.40
CA ALA A 176 -6.29 -14.48 51.92
C ALA A 176 -6.55 -13.01 51.58
N LEU A 177 -7.51 -12.71 50.69
CA LEU A 177 -7.76 -11.38 50.13
C LEU A 177 -8.32 -10.38 51.15
N GLY A 178 -9.23 -10.86 52.02
CA GLY A 178 -9.84 -10.07 53.08
C GLY A 178 -10.60 -8.83 52.59
N SER A 179 -10.84 -7.88 53.50
CA SER A 179 -11.60 -6.64 53.22
C SER A 179 -10.74 -5.50 52.66
N GLN A 180 -9.77 -5.81 51.78
CA GLN A 180 -8.87 -4.81 51.18
C GLN A 180 -9.58 -3.98 50.11
N SER A 181 -9.17 -2.73 49.89
CA SER A 181 -9.80 -1.85 48.89
C SER A 181 -9.56 -2.27 47.43
N TYR A 182 -8.58 -3.15 47.16
CA TYR A 182 -8.41 -3.81 45.86
C TYR A 182 -9.18 -5.14 45.74
N ALA A 183 -9.83 -5.63 46.81
CA ALA A 183 -10.41 -6.98 46.84
C ALA A 183 -11.42 -7.22 45.71
N SER A 184 -12.35 -6.28 45.47
CA SER A 184 -13.36 -6.42 44.41
C SER A 184 -12.77 -6.56 42.99
N ALA A 185 -11.62 -5.91 42.72
CA ALA A 185 -10.94 -6.02 41.42
C ALA A 185 -10.24 -7.38 41.22
N PHE A 186 -9.59 -7.89 42.26
CA PHE A 186 -8.99 -9.23 42.25
C PHE A 186 -10.07 -10.31 42.21
N GLN A 187 -11.13 -10.16 43.00
CA GLN A 187 -12.26 -11.07 43.05
C GLN A 187 -12.94 -11.17 41.68
N LYS A 188 -13.27 -10.05 41.04
CA LYS A 188 -13.82 -10.03 39.67
C LYS A 188 -12.90 -10.71 38.63
N CYS A 189 -11.59 -10.64 38.81
CA CYS A 189 -10.63 -11.28 37.91
C CYS A 189 -10.43 -12.79 38.18
N LEU A 190 -10.69 -13.27 39.39
CA LEU A 190 -10.43 -14.64 39.83
C LEU A 190 -11.69 -15.52 39.90
N GLU A 191 -12.87 -14.91 40.11
CA GLU A 191 -14.17 -15.59 40.14
C GLU A 191 -14.96 -15.45 38.81
N GLY A 192 -14.50 -14.60 37.88
CA GLY A 192 -15.21 -14.27 36.64
C GLY A 192 -15.09 -15.32 35.51
N LEU A 193 -15.00 -16.61 35.84
CA LEU A 193 -14.79 -17.71 34.89
C LEU A 193 -15.83 -18.82 35.13
N PRO A 194 -16.51 -19.35 34.09
CA PRO A 194 -17.14 -20.67 34.14
C PRO A 194 -16.07 -21.78 34.14
N SER A 195 -16.47 -23.05 34.31
CA SER A 195 -15.51 -24.17 34.22
C SER A 195 -15.10 -24.45 32.77
N LEU A 196 -13.95 -25.11 32.57
CA LEU A 196 -13.43 -25.46 31.22
C LEU A 196 -14.46 -26.20 30.36
N GLU A 197 -15.25 -27.10 30.96
CA GLU A 197 -16.36 -27.84 30.32
C GLU A 197 -17.51 -26.97 29.79
N GLN A 198 -17.53 -25.67 30.12
CA GLN A 198 -18.61 -24.74 29.73
C GLN A 198 -18.18 -23.69 28.70
N ILE A 199 -16.88 -23.54 28.45
CA ILE A 199 -16.38 -22.60 27.43
C ILE A 199 -16.67 -23.15 26.02
N ALA A 200 -16.47 -24.45 25.83
CA ALA A 200 -16.77 -25.16 24.58
C ALA A 200 -18.26 -25.29 24.23
N CYS A 201 -19.17 -24.78 25.07
CA CYS A 201 -20.62 -24.74 24.78
C CYS A 201 -21.12 -23.34 24.43
N TRP A 202 -20.25 -22.32 24.45
CA TRP A 202 -20.63 -20.91 24.14
C TRP A 202 -20.19 -20.49 22.73
N GLU A 203 -19.58 -21.39 21.96
CA GLU A 203 -19.29 -21.20 20.53
C GLU A 203 -20.38 -21.86 19.63
N GLU A 204 -21.41 -22.49 20.23
CA GLU A 204 -22.55 -23.15 19.53
C GLU A 204 -23.90 -22.41 19.76
N GLU A 205 -23.91 -21.23 20.41
CA GLU A 205 -25.15 -20.51 20.80
C GLU A 205 -25.20 -19.01 20.37
N GLU A 206 -24.29 -18.50 19.53
CA GLU A 206 -24.29 -17.10 19.02
C GLU A 206 -24.54 -16.98 17.49
N GLU A 207 -25.37 -17.87 16.90
CA GLU A 207 -25.77 -17.83 15.46
C GLU A 207 -27.28 -17.57 15.21
N ASP A 208 -28.12 -17.38 16.23
CA ASP A 208 -29.59 -17.58 16.15
C ASP A 208 -30.43 -16.43 16.78
N ASP A 209 -30.07 -15.15 16.54
CA ASP A 209 -30.74 -13.97 17.17
C ASP A 209 -30.70 -12.65 16.34
N GLU A 210 -30.78 -12.72 15.00
CA GLU A 210 -31.10 -11.56 14.11
C GLU A 210 -32.28 -11.89 13.17
N GLU A 211 -33.46 -11.32 13.45
CA GLU A 211 -34.75 -11.50 12.75
C GLU A 211 -35.62 -10.23 12.92
N GLU A 212 -36.67 -10.10 12.09
CA GLU A 212 -37.69 -9.01 12.06
C GLU A 212 -37.21 -7.56 11.73
N ASP A 213 -37.27 -7.19 10.45
CA ASP A 213 -38.07 -6.04 9.98
C ASP A 213 -38.55 -6.35 8.54
N GLU A 214 -39.88 -6.31 8.29
CA GLU A 214 -40.57 -6.69 7.04
C GLU A 214 -40.85 -5.47 6.12
N ASP A 215 -41.00 -5.67 4.80
CA ASP A 215 -42.13 -5.19 3.95
C ASP A 215 -41.83 -5.27 2.42
N ASP A 216 -42.80 -5.81 1.65
CA ASP A 216 -43.25 -5.51 0.26
C ASP A 216 -42.28 -5.53 -0.98
N GLU A 217 -42.66 -5.93 -2.21
CA GLU A 217 -43.88 -6.56 -2.78
C GLU A 217 -43.59 -7.20 -4.20
N GLU A 218 -44.24 -8.35 -4.52
CA GLU A 218 -44.83 -8.84 -5.81
C GLU A 218 -44.07 -8.98 -7.19
N GLU A 219 -44.27 -10.15 -7.84
CA GLU A 219 -44.74 -10.44 -9.25
C GLU A 219 -43.95 -9.93 -10.53
N ASP A 220 -43.94 -10.59 -11.73
CA ASP A 220 -44.39 -11.93 -12.21
C ASP A 220 -43.79 -12.35 -13.61
N ASP A 221 -44.13 -13.57 -14.08
CA ASP A 221 -44.34 -14.08 -15.47
C ASP A 221 -43.24 -14.05 -16.61
N ASP A 222 -42.77 -15.27 -16.95
CA ASP A 222 -43.00 -16.08 -18.18
C ASP A 222 -42.54 -15.77 -19.65
N ASP A 223 -42.26 -16.90 -20.33
CA ASP A 223 -42.47 -17.32 -21.75
C ASP A 223 -41.50 -17.03 -22.94
N ASP A 224 -40.88 -18.15 -23.38
CA ASP A 224 -40.88 -18.80 -24.72
C ASP A 224 -40.13 -18.30 -26.01
N ASP A 225 -39.40 -19.29 -26.57
CA ASP A 225 -39.31 -19.81 -27.97
C ASP A 225 -38.45 -19.19 -29.12
N ASP A 226 -37.77 -20.16 -29.79
CA ASP A 226 -37.55 -20.39 -31.24
C ASP A 226 -36.55 -19.61 -32.14
N ASP A 227 -35.50 -20.37 -32.54
CA ASP A 227 -35.18 -20.83 -33.93
C ASP A 227 -34.02 -20.29 -34.82
N GLU A 228 -33.31 -21.30 -35.38
CA GLU A 228 -32.65 -21.48 -36.70
C GLU A 228 -31.48 -20.59 -37.20
N ASP A 229 -30.26 -21.13 -37.04
CA ASP A 229 -29.28 -21.55 -38.09
C ASP A 229 -28.83 -20.61 -39.26
N ASN A 230 -27.51 -20.66 -39.55
CA ASN A 230 -26.86 -21.08 -40.82
C ASN A 230 -25.69 -20.20 -41.39
N ASP A 231 -24.71 -20.88 -42.04
CA ASP A 231 -23.55 -20.43 -42.87
C ASP A 231 -22.43 -19.62 -42.19
N GLU A 232 -21.22 -20.15 -41.89
CA GLU A 232 -20.12 -20.69 -42.75
C GLU A 232 -19.08 -19.63 -43.25
N ASP A 233 -17.80 -20.06 -43.39
CA ASP A 233 -16.64 -19.41 -44.06
C ASP A 233 -16.01 -18.12 -43.42
N ASP A 234 -14.68 -17.85 -43.46
CA ASP A 234 -13.51 -18.65 -43.88
C ASP A 234 -12.13 -18.12 -43.35
N GLU A 235 -11.09 -18.95 -43.52
CA GLU A 235 -9.62 -18.71 -43.61
C GLU A 235 -8.88 -17.44 -43.03
N LYS A 236 -7.87 -17.72 -42.15
CA LYS A 236 -6.43 -17.29 -42.27
C LYS A 236 -6.02 -15.82 -41.98
N ASP A 237 -4.72 -15.43 -41.92
CA ASP A 237 -3.37 -16.10 -41.96
C ASP A 237 -2.36 -15.23 -41.14
N ASP A 238 -1.10 -15.69 -40.99
CA ASP A 238 0.19 -14.93 -40.97
C ASP A 238 0.36 -13.58 -40.19
N ASP A 239 1.53 -13.17 -39.70
CA ASP A 239 2.81 -13.76 -39.20
C ASP A 239 3.68 -12.53 -38.75
N ASP A 240 4.98 -12.72 -38.45
CA ASP A 240 6.03 -11.69 -38.20
C ASP A 240 5.83 -10.80 -36.94
N GLU A 241 6.72 -10.73 -35.92
CA GLU A 241 8.20 -10.61 -35.80
C GLU A 241 8.76 -9.15 -35.87
N GLU A 242 10.01 -9.00 -35.42
CA GLU A 242 10.80 -7.78 -35.17
C GLU A 242 10.34 -6.96 -33.91
N ASP A 243 11.06 -6.89 -32.77
CA ASP A 243 12.50 -6.90 -32.43
C ASP A 243 13.19 -5.54 -32.72
N ASP A 244 13.46 -4.75 -31.67
CA ASP A 244 14.61 -3.83 -31.62
C ASP A 244 14.94 -3.39 -30.17
N ASP A 245 16.24 -3.46 -29.88
CA ASP A 245 16.97 -3.29 -28.63
C ASP A 245 17.06 -1.84 -28.07
N GLU A 246 17.65 -1.72 -26.85
CA GLU A 246 18.58 -0.64 -26.42
C GLU A 246 18.02 0.81 -26.18
N GLU A 247 18.43 1.60 -25.16
CA GLU A 247 19.59 1.59 -24.23
C GLU A 247 19.22 2.07 -22.78
N GLU A 248 20.21 1.97 -21.87
CA GLU A 248 20.25 2.68 -20.58
C GLU A 248 20.72 4.15 -20.76
N ASP A 249 20.31 5.08 -19.88
CA ASP A 249 21.22 6.17 -19.45
C ASP A 249 20.84 6.72 -18.06
N ASP A 250 21.84 7.00 -17.23
CA ASP A 250 21.72 7.73 -15.96
C ASP A 250 21.72 9.25 -16.25
N ASP A 251 21.01 10.07 -15.46
CA ASP A 251 21.61 11.36 -15.07
C ASP A 251 21.04 11.93 -13.76
N ASP A 252 21.96 12.40 -12.89
CA ASP A 252 21.69 13.12 -11.63
C ASP A 252 21.38 14.60 -11.93
N GLU A 253 20.26 15.16 -11.43
CA GLU A 253 20.15 16.61 -11.18
C GLU A 253 19.57 16.89 -9.77
N GLU A 254 20.41 17.42 -8.87
CA GLU A 254 19.97 18.07 -7.62
C GLU A 254 19.11 19.31 -7.90
N LYS A 255 18.21 19.72 -6.97
CA LYS A 255 17.78 21.11 -6.58
C LYS A 255 16.29 21.16 -6.17
N ASP A 256 15.80 22.11 -5.37
CA ASP A 256 16.47 23.17 -4.59
C ASP A 256 15.77 23.40 -3.22
N ASP A 257 16.43 24.11 -2.30
CA ASP A 257 15.97 24.37 -0.92
C ASP A 257 15.25 25.74 -0.80
N GLU A 258 14.18 25.95 -1.56
CA GLU A 258 13.34 27.17 -1.46
C GLU A 258 12.18 27.01 -0.47
N LYS A 259 12.22 27.86 0.56
CA LYS A 259 11.16 28.04 1.56
C LYS A 259 10.46 29.35 1.28
N ASP A 260 9.14 29.39 1.47
CA ASP A 260 8.49 30.62 1.88
C ASP A 260 7.55 30.38 3.07
N ASP A 261 7.43 31.39 3.93
CA ASP A 261 6.68 31.36 5.19
C ASP A 261 5.33 32.10 5.03
N GLU A 262 4.32 31.46 4.44
CA GLU A 262 2.93 31.92 4.60
C GLU A 262 2.20 31.08 5.64
N LYS A 263 1.54 31.78 6.56
CA LYS A 263 0.73 31.24 7.65
C LYS A 263 -0.70 31.68 7.43
N ASP A 264 -1.65 30.85 7.84
CA ASP A 264 -2.76 31.39 8.62
C ASP A 264 -3.04 30.48 9.83
N ASP A 265 -3.62 31.05 10.88
CA ASP A 265 -3.85 30.38 12.15
C ASP A 265 -5.28 29.79 12.20
N ASP A 266 -5.43 28.46 12.28
CA ASP A 266 -6.69 27.80 12.72
C ASP A 266 -6.36 26.51 13.50
N ASP A 267 -6.11 26.67 14.81
CA ASP A 267 -5.54 25.66 15.72
C ASP A 267 -6.56 25.29 16.82
N GLU A 268 -7.51 24.37 16.55
CA GLU A 268 -8.40 23.76 17.57
C GLU A 268 -8.43 22.21 17.53
N GLU A 269 -7.49 21.61 18.26
CA GLU A 269 -7.55 20.33 19.01
C GLU A 269 -8.37 19.12 18.49
N ASP A 270 -7.71 18.14 17.83
CA ASP A 270 -7.96 16.70 18.14
C ASP A 270 -6.70 15.81 18.14
N GLU A 271 -5.73 16.13 19.00
CA GLU A 271 -4.72 15.13 19.37
C GLU A 271 -5.35 14.00 20.21
N GLY A 272 -5.44 12.81 19.60
CA GLY A 272 -4.96 11.61 20.28
C GLY A 272 -5.95 10.81 21.12
N LYS A 273 -7.26 10.85 20.84
CA LYS A 273 -8.21 9.87 21.40
C LYS A 273 -8.09 8.50 20.72
N LYS A 274 -7.03 7.74 21.05
CA LYS A 274 -6.98 6.29 20.78
C LYS A 274 -8.17 5.63 21.49
N ARG A 275 -9.27 5.42 20.76
CA ARG A 275 -10.49 4.77 21.24
C ARG A 275 -10.11 3.41 21.81
N ALA A 276 -10.39 3.19 23.09
CA ALA A 276 -10.17 1.89 23.71
C ALA A 276 -11.14 0.88 23.09
N ARG A 277 -10.62 -0.06 22.29
CA ARG A 277 -11.42 -1.17 21.74
C ARG A 277 -12.18 -1.85 22.89
N LYS A 278 -13.47 -2.12 22.69
CA LYS A 278 -14.21 -3.02 23.60
C LYS A 278 -13.53 -4.40 23.51
N PRO A 279 -13.32 -5.12 24.63
CA PRO A 279 -12.84 -6.50 24.56
C PRO A 279 -13.92 -7.37 23.94
N THR A 280 -13.64 -7.96 22.78
CA THR A 280 -14.54 -8.88 22.07
C THR A 280 -14.46 -10.27 22.69
N SER A 281 -13.25 -10.83 22.84
CA SER A 281 -13.05 -12.17 23.39
C SER A 281 -13.19 -12.25 24.92
N PHE A 282 -13.52 -13.44 25.41
CA PHE A 282 -13.43 -13.82 26.83
C PHE A 282 -12.02 -13.53 27.40
N LEU A 283 -10.98 -13.85 26.64
CA LEU A 283 -9.60 -13.72 27.09
C LEU A 283 -9.13 -12.26 27.14
N ASP A 284 -9.54 -11.41 26.20
CA ASP A 284 -9.36 -9.95 26.29
C ASP A 284 -10.02 -9.38 27.56
N ARG A 285 -11.25 -9.83 27.85
CA ARG A 285 -11.99 -9.41 29.05
C ARG A 285 -11.28 -9.85 30.32
N PHE A 286 -10.68 -11.04 30.35
CA PHE A 286 -9.85 -11.52 31.44
C PHE A 286 -8.52 -10.73 31.58
N VAL A 287 -7.77 -10.54 30.50
CA VAL A 287 -6.50 -9.79 30.48
C VAL A 287 -6.74 -8.32 30.86
N PHE A 288 -7.86 -7.71 30.48
CA PHE A 288 -8.28 -6.39 30.93
C PHE A 288 -8.54 -6.37 32.45
N ASN A 289 -9.27 -7.34 33.00
CA ASN A 289 -9.51 -7.44 34.44
C ASN A 289 -8.19 -7.67 35.23
N PHE A 290 -7.26 -8.46 34.70
CA PHE A 290 -5.91 -8.68 35.26
C PHE A 290 -5.10 -7.38 35.31
N ARG A 291 -5.06 -6.63 34.19
CA ARG A 291 -4.45 -5.28 34.13
C ARG A 291 -5.04 -4.36 35.19
N LYS A 292 -6.38 -4.32 35.33
CA LYS A 292 -7.07 -3.50 36.35
C LYS A 292 -6.76 -3.93 37.79
N ALA A 293 -6.70 -5.22 38.09
CA ALA A 293 -6.38 -5.73 39.42
C ALA A 293 -4.96 -5.32 39.86
N LEU A 294 -3.95 -5.50 39.01
CA LEU A 294 -2.58 -5.07 39.31
C LEU A 294 -2.43 -3.54 39.40
N GLN A 295 -3.13 -2.77 38.54
CA GLN A 295 -3.16 -1.31 38.64
C GLN A 295 -3.70 -0.85 40.01
N ALA A 296 -4.81 -1.44 40.48
CA ALA A 296 -5.37 -1.12 41.80
C ALA A 296 -4.40 -1.46 42.94
N PHE A 297 -3.75 -2.62 42.90
CA PHE A 297 -2.78 -3.05 43.92
C PHE A 297 -1.62 -2.06 44.06
N TYR A 298 -0.93 -1.73 42.97
CA TYR A 298 0.25 -0.86 43.03
C TYR A 298 -0.11 0.60 43.36
N ALA A 299 -1.28 1.09 42.92
CA ALA A 299 -1.76 2.42 43.29
C ALA A 299 -1.98 2.56 44.81
N ILE A 300 -2.50 1.51 45.45
CA ILE A 300 -2.72 1.46 46.91
C ILE A 300 -1.38 1.30 47.66
N GLN A 301 -0.42 0.53 47.12
CA GLN A 301 0.88 0.34 47.77
C GLN A 301 1.61 1.67 48.01
N VAL A 302 1.68 2.55 47.00
CA VAL A 302 2.35 3.86 47.12
C VAL A 302 1.60 4.83 48.05
N ALA A 303 0.29 4.63 48.27
CA ALA A 303 -0.48 5.46 49.20
C ALA A 303 -0.12 5.25 50.69
N TYR A 304 0.69 4.24 51.01
CA TYR A 304 1.16 3.96 52.38
C TYR A 304 2.64 4.34 52.64
N GLU A 305 3.42 4.76 51.64
CA GLU A 305 4.82 5.17 51.81
C GLU A 305 4.98 6.69 51.99
N GLU A 306 4.95 7.17 53.23
CA GLU A 306 5.28 8.55 53.58
C GLU A 306 6.79 8.74 53.86
N GLY A 307 7.45 9.68 53.17
CA GLY A 307 8.82 10.11 53.44
C GLY A 307 9.72 10.25 52.20
N ASP A 308 11.04 10.34 52.40
CA ASP A 308 12.05 10.57 51.35
C ASP A 308 12.08 9.49 50.23
N ASN A 309 11.49 8.31 50.47
CA ASN A 309 11.36 7.26 49.45
C ASN A 309 10.16 7.47 48.50
N ALA A 310 9.16 8.27 48.86
CA ALA A 310 7.94 8.48 48.05
C ALA A 310 8.24 8.98 46.63
N GLY A 311 9.32 9.76 46.45
CA GLY A 311 9.81 10.23 45.15
C GLY A 311 10.48 9.16 44.27
N LYS A 312 10.84 8.01 44.82
CA LYS A 312 11.31 6.82 44.09
C LYS A 312 10.14 5.87 43.82
N GLU A 313 9.36 5.58 44.85
CA GLU A 313 8.10 4.82 44.79
C GLU A 313 7.21 5.29 43.64
N ARG A 314 6.93 6.60 43.59
CA ARG A 314 6.06 7.18 42.55
C ARG A 314 6.63 7.10 41.14
N LYS A 315 7.97 7.06 40.98
CA LYS A 315 8.60 6.82 39.67
C LYS A 315 8.49 5.35 39.27
N LEU A 316 8.72 4.44 40.21
CA LEU A 316 8.57 3.00 40.01
C LEU A 316 7.11 2.62 39.70
N LEU A 317 6.14 3.25 40.36
CA LEU A 317 4.72 3.13 40.04
C LEU A 317 4.43 3.57 38.60
N ASN A 318 4.94 4.73 38.16
CA ASN A 318 4.74 5.18 36.78
C ASN A 318 5.32 4.18 35.76
N THR A 319 6.49 3.58 36.02
CA THR A 319 7.04 2.49 35.20
C THR A 319 6.14 1.26 35.20
N ARG A 320 5.65 0.81 36.36
CA ARG A 320 4.72 -0.33 36.49
C ARG A 320 3.38 -0.09 35.77
N LEU A 321 2.86 1.13 35.81
CA LEU A 321 1.61 1.52 35.15
C LEU A 321 1.78 1.65 33.62
N ALA A 322 2.95 2.09 33.14
CA ALA A 322 3.29 2.05 31.71
C ALA A 322 3.39 0.60 31.21
N ALA A 323 4.14 -0.25 31.91
CA ALA A 323 4.24 -1.68 31.62
C ALA A 323 2.86 -2.36 31.57
N LEU A 324 1.97 -2.07 32.52
CA LEU A 324 0.59 -2.60 32.55
C LEU A 324 -0.37 -1.95 31.52
N LYS A 325 0.05 -0.89 30.82
CA LYS A 325 -0.68 -0.29 29.68
C LYS A 325 -0.20 -0.88 28.35
N GLU A 326 1.10 -1.12 28.22
CA GLU A 326 1.74 -1.72 27.04
C GLU A 326 1.64 -3.24 27.01
N PHE A 327 1.32 -3.89 28.13
CA PHE A 327 1.09 -5.33 28.21
C PHE A 327 -0.18 -5.74 27.46
N ASP A 328 -0.01 -6.30 26.28
CA ASP A 328 -1.05 -6.99 25.52
C ASP A 328 -0.50 -8.32 24.98
N PRO A 329 -0.70 -9.44 25.70
CA PRO A 329 -0.12 -10.73 25.33
C PRO A 329 -0.88 -11.44 24.21
N LEU A 330 -2.09 -10.99 23.84
CA LEU A 330 -2.94 -11.66 22.84
C LEU A 330 -2.66 -11.14 21.44
N HIS A 331 -2.42 -9.82 21.33
CA HIS A 331 -1.99 -9.15 20.11
C HIS A 331 -0.45 -9.13 19.97
N ALA A 332 0.26 -9.97 20.72
CA ALA A 332 1.71 -10.06 20.69
C ALA A 332 2.15 -10.89 19.47
N ILE A 333 2.69 -10.21 18.45
CA ILE A 333 3.23 -10.82 17.24
C ILE A 333 4.74 -10.57 17.20
N ILE A 334 5.53 -11.55 16.76
CA ILE A 334 6.93 -11.32 16.38
C ILE A 334 6.93 -10.84 14.92
N PRO A 335 7.45 -9.64 14.62
CA PRO A 335 7.36 -9.05 13.29
C PRO A 335 8.06 -9.90 12.20
N SER A 336 7.78 -9.56 10.94
CA SER A 336 8.66 -9.92 9.82
C SER A 336 10.03 -9.24 9.97
N LEU A 337 11.00 -9.58 9.11
CA LEU A 337 12.28 -8.87 9.13
C LEU A 337 12.11 -7.40 8.70
N ASP A 338 11.27 -7.16 7.70
CA ASP A 338 11.06 -5.86 7.06
C ASP A 338 10.27 -4.93 8.00
N GLU A 339 9.20 -5.44 8.63
CA GLU A 339 8.52 -4.78 9.74
C GLU A 339 9.50 -4.45 10.89
N ALA A 340 10.42 -5.36 11.21
CA ALA A 340 11.41 -5.13 12.26
C ALA A 340 12.42 -4.03 11.87
N GLU A 341 12.80 -3.92 10.60
CA GLU A 341 13.66 -2.85 10.09
C GLU A 341 12.91 -1.51 10.06
N GLU A 342 11.64 -1.46 9.65
CA GLU A 342 10.81 -0.26 9.77
C GLU A 342 10.62 0.20 11.22
N ILE A 343 10.36 -0.73 12.15
CA ILE A 343 10.26 -0.42 13.58
C ILE A 343 11.60 0.16 14.08
N ALA A 344 12.73 -0.30 13.53
CA ALA A 344 14.05 0.21 13.87
C ALA A 344 14.37 1.58 13.22
N THR A 345 13.95 1.86 11.98
CA THR A 345 14.14 3.18 11.34
C THR A 345 13.27 4.24 12.01
N ARG A 346 11.97 3.96 12.23
CA ARG A 346 11.03 4.82 12.97
C ARG A 346 11.53 5.13 14.38
N ARG A 347 12.12 4.15 15.08
CA ARG A 347 12.80 4.36 16.37
C ARG A 347 14.08 5.20 16.27
N GLY A 348 14.88 5.01 15.22
CA GLY A 348 16.09 5.80 14.97
C GLY A 348 15.80 7.29 14.79
N GLN A 349 14.86 7.62 13.89
CA GLN A 349 14.42 9.00 13.63
C GLN A 349 13.93 9.70 14.92
N SER A 350 13.10 9.01 15.72
CA SER A 350 12.59 9.54 17.00
C SER A 350 13.69 9.86 18.02
N ILE A 351 14.79 9.10 18.02
CA ILE A 351 15.95 9.29 18.91
C ILE A 351 16.77 10.51 18.49
N ASP A 352 17.06 10.70 17.19
CA ASP A 352 17.85 11.84 16.74
C ASP A 352 17.06 13.16 16.74
N SER A 353 15.74 13.16 16.51
CA SER A 353 14.88 14.33 16.79
C SER A 353 14.97 14.75 18.27
N ASN A 354 14.92 13.78 19.20
CA ASN A 354 15.14 14.01 20.63
C ASN A 354 16.56 14.49 21.01
N ARG A 355 17.53 14.30 20.12
CA ARG A 355 18.94 14.70 20.28
C ARG A 355 19.20 16.10 19.73
N ILE A 356 18.50 16.49 18.67
CA ILE A 356 18.47 17.84 18.10
C ILE A 356 17.85 18.82 19.10
N ILE A 357 16.67 18.49 19.67
CA ILE A 357 15.97 19.32 20.68
C ILE A 357 16.84 19.61 21.92
N LYS A 358 17.76 18.70 22.28
CA LYS A 358 18.66 18.88 23.43
C LYS A 358 19.92 19.72 23.14
N ARG A 359 20.11 20.19 21.90
CA ARG A 359 21.24 21.05 21.49
C ARG A 359 20.89 22.52 21.34
N SER A 360 19.60 22.89 21.26
CA SER A 360 19.13 24.26 21.00
C SER A 360 18.87 25.13 22.24
N ALA A 361 19.08 24.62 23.46
CA ALA A 361 18.82 25.36 24.69
C ALA A 361 19.93 26.40 25.02
N PRO A 362 19.63 27.72 25.11
CA PRO A 362 20.64 28.75 25.33
C PRO A 362 21.07 28.91 26.81
N PRO A 363 22.33 29.32 27.09
CA PRO A 363 22.86 29.42 28.44
C PRO A 363 22.37 30.68 29.19
N ARG A 364 21.69 30.51 30.33
CA ARG A 364 21.31 31.62 31.23
C ARG A 364 22.28 31.77 32.42
N SER A 365 22.67 33.02 32.72
CA SER A 365 23.73 33.35 33.68
C SER A 365 23.25 33.79 35.07
N ALA A 366 23.77 33.10 36.08
CA ALA A 366 23.96 33.39 37.52
C ALA A 366 23.46 34.70 38.18
N ARG A 367 22.93 34.56 39.43
CA ARG A 367 23.16 35.43 40.62
C ARG A 367 22.57 34.79 41.91
N SER A 368 23.25 34.14 42.87
CA SER A 368 24.44 34.39 43.73
C SER A 368 24.12 34.76 45.20
N THR A 369 24.53 33.90 46.15
CA THR A 369 24.99 34.25 47.52
C THR A 369 25.92 33.12 48.02
N SER A 370 27.22 33.38 48.20
CA SER A 370 27.89 33.60 49.50
C SER A 370 27.67 32.45 50.52
N ARG A 371 28.68 31.71 51.03
CA ARG A 371 30.17 31.85 51.12
C ARG A 371 30.83 30.42 51.12
N ARG A 372 32.14 30.14 51.25
CA ARG A 372 33.35 30.90 51.67
C ARG A 372 34.66 30.23 51.12
N SER A 373 35.81 30.83 51.45
CA SER A 373 37.24 30.44 51.41
C SER A 373 37.60 28.96 51.75
N ALA A 374 38.75 28.38 51.34
CA ALA A 374 39.92 28.89 50.57
C ALA A 374 40.79 27.77 49.91
N PRO A 375 41.69 28.10 48.96
CA PRO A 375 42.64 27.21 48.23
C PRO A 375 44.09 27.32 48.80
N PRO A 376 45.21 26.93 48.11
CA PRO A 376 45.47 26.18 46.86
C PRO A 376 46.26 24.86 47.16
N ALA A 377 47.11 24.19 46.36
CA ALA A 377 47.89 24.42 45.12
C ALA A 377 48.44 23.03 44.64
N LEU A 378 49.13 22.79 43.49
CA LEU A 378 49.36 23.44 42.18
C LEU A 378 50.03 22.40 41.23
N SER A 379 50.28 22.76 39.95
CA SER A 379 51.04 22.02 38.90
C SER A 379 50.48 20.64 38.44
N SER A 380 50.35 20.24 37.16
CA SER A 380 50.85 20.65 35.82
C SER A 380 51.96 19.77 35.21
N SER A 381 51.91 19.61 33.89
CA SER A 381 52.81 18.82 33.01
C SER A 381 52.69 17.28 33.12
N GLY A 382 52.84 16.52 32.03
CA GLY A 382 52.90 16.94 30.62
C GLY A 382 53.75 16.02 29.73
N GLY A 383 53.14 15.48 28.67
CA GLY A 383 53.79 14.58 27.70
C GLY A 383 54.03 13.15 28.23
N GLY A 384 54.26 12.16 27.36
CA GLY A 384 54.14 12.20 25.90
C GLY A 384 54.80 11.00 25.20
N LEU A 385 54.27 10.66 24.02
CA LEU A 385 54.87 9.85 22.94
C LEU A 385 55.28 8.37 23.21
N ALA A 386 54.61 7.49 22.46
CA ALA A 386 55.17 6.41 21.62
C ALA A 386 55.98 5.23 22.23
N GLY A 387 55.78 4.03 21.64
CA GLY A 387 56.88 3.07 21.51
C GLY A 387 56.55 1.57 21.49
N LEU A 388 56.29 1.03 20.30
CA LEU A 388 56.87 -0.24 19.79
C LEU A 388 56.79 -1.55 20.62
N SER A 389 55.93 -2.45 20.12
CA SER A 389 56.24 -3.84 19.71
C SER A 389 56.96 -4.86 20.62
N GLY A 390 56.40 -6.07 20.65
CA GLY A 390 57.18 -7.33 20.57
C GLY A 390 57.40 -8.07 21.89
N GLY A 391 56.98 -9.34 21.95
CA GLY A 391 57.12 -10.16 23.16
C GLY A 391 56.49 -11.54 23.07
N SER A 392 56.86 -12.35 22.07
CA SER A 392 56.51 -13.78 22.05
C SER A 392 57.39 -14.56 23.03
N GLY A 393 56.80 -15.47 23.81
CA GLY A 393 57.52 -16.31 24.77
C GLY A 393 56.75 -17.59 25.08
N SER A 394 57.42 -18.74 25.00
CA SER A 394 56.81 -20.06 25.19
C SER A 394 57.41 -20.81 26.39
N SER A 395 56.54 -21.37 27.21
CA SER A 395 56.81 -22.53 28.09
C SER A 395 55.52 -23.35 28.17
N ALA A 396 55.46 -24.67 27.97
CA ALA A 396 56.39 -25.80 28.15
C ALA A 396 56.48 -26.33 29.59
N GLY A 397 56.02 -27.58 29.79
CA GLY A 397 55.95 -28.31 31.07
C GLY A 397 54.50 -28.49 31.56
N GLY A 398 54.04 -29.70 31.90
CA GLY A 398 54.69 -31.01 31.81
C GLY A 398 53.71 -32.17 32.05
N SER A 399 54.08 -33.38 31.64
CA SER A 399 53.20 -34.55 31.58
C SER A 399 53.08 -35.33 32.91
N ALA A 400 51.96 -36.03 33.11
CA ALA A 400 51.88 -37.23 33.94
C ALA A 400 50.88 -38.22 33.31
N ALA A 401 51.19 -39.51 33.25
CA ALA A 401 50.35 -40.54 32.62
C ALA A 401 50.58 -41.95 33.18
N ALA A 402 49.49 -42.72 33.31
CA ALA A 402 49.39 -44.18 33.45
C ALA A 402 47.92 -44.54 33.07
N SER A 403 47.62 -45.46 32.13
CA SER A 403 47.75 -46.93 32.20
C SER A 403 46.86 -47.55 33.29
N SER A 404 46.01 -48.57 33.07
CA SER A 404 45.59 -49.39 31.91
C SER A 404 44.28 -50.15 32.33
N SER A 405 43.55 -51.02 31.59
CA SER A 405 43.91 -52.01 30.57
C SER A 405 42.68 -52.66 29.88
N THR A 406 42.82 -52.96 28.57
CA THR A 406 42.26 -54.09 27.77
C THR A 406 41.15 -55.04 28.30
N THR A 407 40.15 -55.29 27.44
CA THR A 407 39.71 -56.63 26.97
C THR A 407 39.25 -56.53 25.49
N ALA A 408 39.07 -57.65 24.76
CA ALA A 408 38.84 -57.66 23.31
C ALA A 408 38.02 -58.88 22.78
N GLY A 409 37.47 -58.74 21.57
CA GLY A 409 36.75 -59.78 20.78
C GLY A 409 35.45 -59.22 20.13
N GLY A 410 34.97 -59.68 18.97
CA GLY A 410 35.51 -60.64 17.98
C GLY A 410 34.40 -61.37 17.18
N SER A 411 34.63 -61.66 15.88
CA SER A 411 33.69 -62.26 14.88
C SER A 411 32.55 -61.32 14.41
N THR A 412 32.11 -61.18 13.13
CA THR A 412 32.19 -61.86 11.80
C THR A 412 31.00 -62.76 11.38
N GLY A 413 30.55 -62.61 10.12
CA GLY A 413 29.39 -63.27 9.46
C GLY A 413 28.15 -62.35 9.36
N ASP A 414 27.53 -61.94 8.24
CA ASP A 414 27.55 -62.28 6.79
C ASP A 414 26.49 -63.29 6.27
N SER A 415 25.88 -62.97 5.11
CA SER A 415 25.06 -63.76 4.17
C SER A 415 23.65 -64.31 4.54
N ALA A 416 22.63 -63.55 4.12
CA ALA A 416 21.70 -63.86 3.01
C ALA A 416 20.72 -65.08 2.97
N THR A 417 19.57 -64.80 2.31
CA THR A 417 18.67 -65.69 1.51
C THR A 417 17.69 -66.72 2.14
N ALA A 418 16.40 -66.32 2.11
CA ALA A 418 15.28 -66.93 1.34
C ALA A 418 14.49 -68.20 1.79
N ALA A 419 13.15 -68.10 1.61
CA ALA A 419 12.16 -69.15 1.26
C ALA A 419 11.80 -70.23 2.33
N GLU A 420 10.57 -70.79 2.43
CA GLU A 420 9.25 -70.49 1.81
C GLU A 420 8.09 -71.22 2.56
N VAL A 421 6.84 -71.06 2.09
CA VAL A 421 5.59 -71.81 2.42
C VAL A 421 4.96 -71.57 3.82
N GLY A 422 3.65 -71.26 3.96
CA GLY A 422 2.63 -70.90 2.96
C GLY A 422 1.17 -71.09 3.42
N THR A 423 0.22 -70.53 2.64
CA THR A 423 -1.27 -70.65 2.72
C THR A 423 -1.98 -70.02 3.95
N SER A 424 -3.21 -69.48 3.86
CA SER A 424 -4.21 -69.45 2.77
C SER A 424 -5.01 -68.13 2.64
N ALA A 425 -5.45 -67.86 1.42
CA ALA A 425 -6.24 -66.73 0.91
C ALA A 425 -7.66 -66.48 1.51
N VAL A 426 -8.17 -65.26 1.30
CA VAL A 426 -9.54 -64.91 0.81
C VAL A 426 -9.41 -63.70 -0.15
N GLU A 427 -10.37 -63.51 -1.07
CA GLU A 427 -10.31 -62.61 -2.24
C GLU A 427 -10.55 -61.10 -2.00
N SER A 428 -9.93 -60.22 -2.82
CA SER A 428 -10.60 -59.17 -3.64
C SER A 428 -9.58 -58.52 -4.62
N SER A 429 -10.04 -57.79 -5.64
CA SER A 429 -9.21 -57.29 -6.76
C SER A 429 -9.76 -56.04 -7.47
N GLY A 430 -8.88 -55.23 -8.06
CA GLY A 430 -9.18 -53.92 -8.70
C GLY A 430 -8.58 -52.79 -7.86
N ASP A 431 -7.69 -51.90 -8.32
CA ASP A 431 -7.18 -51.57 -9.66
C ASP A 431 -8.17 -50.90 -10.62
N ALA A 432 -8.30 -49.58 -10.47
CA ALA A 432 -8.50 -48.60 -11.52
C ALA A 432 -8.05 -47.22 -10.99
N GLY A 433 -7.48 -46.37 -11.85
CA GLY A 433 -7.32 -44.95 -11.57
C GLY A 433 -8.23 -44.17 -12.51
N GLU A 434 -9.15 -43.37 -11.97
CA GLU A 434 -10.08 -42.58 -12.78
C GLU A 434 -9.41 -41.28 -13.25
N THR A 435 -9.24 -41.17 -14.57
CA THR A 435 -9.05 -39.90 -15.25
C THR A 435 -10.36 -39.12 -15.24
N ILE A 436 -10.33 -37.85 -14.85
CA ILE A 436 -11.48 -36.95 -14.92
C ILE A 436 -11.97 -36.88 -16.37
N ASP A 437 -13.28 -37.04 -16.57
CA ASP A 437 -13.94 -37.12 -17.87
C ASP A 437 -13.99 -35.72 -18.54
N PRO A 438 -13.53 -35.53 -19.78
CA PRO A 438 -13.56 -34.23 -20.46
C PRO A 438 -14.99 -33.77 -20.84
N ALA A 439 -16.01 -34.60 -20.64
CA ALA A 439 -17.40 -34.31 -21.01
C ALA A 439 -18.01 -33.07 -20.32
N VAL A 440 -17.45 -32.60 -19.20
CA VAL A 440 -17.97 -31.42 -18.47
C VAL A 440 -17.67 -30.09 -19.18
N LEU A 441 -16.73 -30.05 -20.13
CA LEU A 441 -16.43 -28.83 -20.91
C LEU A 441 -17.36 -28.61 -22.12
N ALA A 442 -18.19 -29.59 -22.47
CA ALA A 442 -18.97 -29.59 -23.70
C ALA A 442 -20.35 -28.92 -23.59
N ALA A 443 -20.78 -28.53 -22.39
CA ALA A 443 -22.14 -28.05 -22.11
C ALA A 443 -22.28 -26.51 -22.02
N ALA A 444 -21.26 -25.76 -22.48
CA ALA A 444 -21.21 -24.28 -22.37
C ALA A 444 -20.83 -23.60 -23.71
N LEU A 445 -21.00 -24.30 -24.84
CA LEU A 445 -20.55 -23.86 -26.18
C LEU A 445 -21.54 -24.19 -27.31
N GLU A 446 -22.83 -24.38 -27.02
CA GLU A 446 -23.90 -24.52 -28.03
C GLU A 446 -24.94 -23.38 -27.86
N ALA A 447 -24.51 -22.16 -28.22
CA ALA A 447 -25.33 -20.95 -28.47
C ALA A 447 -24.36 -19.77 -28.79
N THR A 448 -24.42 -19.07 -29.92
CA THR A 448 -25.27 -19.13 -31.14
C THR A 448 -24.40 -18.76 -32.34
N ASP A 449 -24.82 -19.13 -33.56
CA ASP A 449 -24.46 -18.39 -34.78
C ASP A 449 -25.54 -18.51 -35.87
N ALA A 450 -26.37 -17.47 -35.96
CA ALA A 450 -26.87 -16.86 -37.20
C ALA A 450 -27.85 -15.73 -36.86
N GLY A 451 -28.14 -14.87 -37.86
CA GLY A 451 -29.11 -13.79 -37.76
C GLY A 451 -28.46 -12.40 -37.75
N GLN A 452 -28.71 -11.62 -38.80
CA GLN A 452 -28.23 -10.23 -38.91
C GLN A 452 -29.22 -9.26 -38.26
N ASP A 453 -29.09 -9.04 -36.95
CA ASP A 453 -29.65 -7.85 -36.27
C ASP A 453 -28.51 -6.84 -35.99
N GLU A 454 -28.68 -5.59 -36.41
CA GLU A 454 -27.64 -4.53 -36.31
C GLU A 454 -27.45 -3.99 -34.87
N ASP A 455 -28.19 -4.50 -33.88
CA ASP A 455 -28.19 -4.07 -32.46
C ASP A 455 -27.68 -5.16 -31.48
N ALA A 456 -27.14 -6.28 -31.97
CA ALA A 456 -26.66 -7.38 -31.11
C ALA A 456 -25.44 -6.97 -30.27
N ALA A 457 -25.48 -7.20 -28.95
CA ALA A 457 -24.41 -6.80 -28.04
C ALA A 457 -23.09 -7.53 -28.35
N PRO A 458 -21.96 -6.80 -28.58
CA PRO A 458 -20.68 -7.40 -28.94
C PRO A 458 -20.19 -8.44 -27.92
N THR A 459 -19.58 -9.51 -28.42
CA THR A 459 -19.15 -10.67 -27.62
C THR A 459 -17.64 -10.64 -27.34
N PRO A 460 -17.16 -11.24 -26.23
CA PRO A 460 -15.73 -11.27 -25.91
C PRO A 460 -14.90 -12.06 -26.92
N SER A 461 -13.69 -11.57 -27.19
CA SER A 461 -12.75 -12.21 -28.10
C SER A 461 -12.16 -13.49 -27.50
N GLU A 462 -11.51 -14.30 -28.34
CA GLU A 462 -10.69 -15.45 -27.92
C GLU A 462 -9.61 -15.09 -26.87
N GLU A 463 -9.12 -13.84 -26.86
CA GLU A 463 -8.07 -13.35 -25.96
C GLU A 463 -8.61 -12.91 -24.59
N ASP A 464 -9.85 -12.44 -24.54
CA ASP A 464 -10.50 -12.02 -23.30
C ASP A 464 -10.91 -13.24 -22.46
N ILE A 465 -11.31 -14.34 -23.10
CA ILE A 465 -11.81 -15.56 -22.45
C ILE A 465 -10.72 -16.25 -21.63
N VAL A 466 -10.93 -16.35 -20.31
CA VAL A 466 -9.94 -16.90 -19.36
C VAL A 466 -9.99 -18.44 -19.33
N LYS A 467 -9.42 -19.08 -20.35
CA LYS A 467 -9.35 -20.55 -20.48
C LYS A 467 -8.42 -21.15 -19.42
N LEU A 468 -8.94 -22.03 -18.55
CA LEU A 468 -8.15 -22.71 -17.50
C LEU A 468 -7.29 -23.85 -18.06
N ALA A 469 -6.04 -23.95 -17.61
CA ALA A 469 -5.10 -24.99 -18.04
C ALA A 469 -5.31 -26.31 -17.25
N PRO A 470 -5.37 -27.48 -17.92
CA PRO A 470 -5.51 -28.77 -17.24
C PRO A 470 -4.23 -29.13 -16.47
N VAL A 471 -4.36 -29.37 -15.15
CA VAL A 471 -3.23 -29.71 -14.28
C VAL A 471 -3.20 -31.20 -13.97
N SER A 472 -2.09 -31.87 -14.29
CA SER A 472 -1.89 -33.29 -13.98
C SER A 472 -1.11 -33.50 -12.67
N ALA A 473 -1.42 -34.58 -11.95
CA ALA A 473 -0.71 -34.95 -10.72
C ALA A 473 0.81 -35.12 -10.91
N ALA A 474 1.26 -35.51 -12.10
CA ALA A 474 2.69 -35.61 -12.44
C ALA A 474 3.39 -34.24 -12.46
N ASN A 475 2.67 -33.17 -12.80
CA ASN A 475 3.19 -31.81 -12.92
C ASN A 475 2.91 -30.95 -11.67
N PHE A 476 2.17 -31.48 -10.69
CA PHE A 476 1.69 -30.79 -9.49
C PHE A 476 2.77 -29.92 -8.82
N SER A 477 3.90 -30.52 -8.42
CA SER A 477 4.99 -29.77 -7.75
C SER A 477 5.57 -28.64 -8.61
N GLN A 478 5.71 -28.84 -9.93
CA GLN A 478 6.20 -27.80 -10.83
C GLN A 478 5.21 -26.63 -10.89
N LYS A 479 3.90 -26.93 -10.91
CA LYS A 479 2.84 -25.93 -10.94
C LYS A 479 2.74 -25.14 -9.62
N VAL A 480 2.97 -25.78 -8.47
CA VAL A 480 3.11 -25.09 -7.17
C VAL A 480 4.30 -24.11 -7.17
N HIS A 481 5.47 -24.50 -7.71
CA HIS A 481 6.60 -23.57 -7.85
C HIS A 481 6.29 -22.42 -8.81
N GLN A 482 5.62 -22.68 -9.94
CA GLN A 482 5.21 -21.65 -10.90
C GLN A 482 4.23 -20.65 -10.27
N LEU A 483 3.24 -21.11 -9.50
CA LEU A 483 2.31 -20.24 -8.76
C LEU A 483 3.05 -19.30 -7.79
N GLY A 484 3.98 -19.83 -6.99
CA GLY A 484 4.78 -19.02 -6.06
C GLY A 484 5.78 -18.07 -6.73
N GLN A 485 6.11 -18.30 -8.01
CA GLN A 485 6.88 -17.36 -8.83
C GLN A 485 5.98 -16.24 -9.39
N LEU A 486 4.76 -16.54 -9.86
CA LEU A 486 3.82 -15.53 -10.36
C LEU A 486 3.31 -14.61 -9.24
N LEU A 487 2.83 -15.17 -8.12
CA LEU A 487 2.34 -14.38 -6.98
C LEU A 487 3.46 -13.51 -6.39
N GLY A 488 4.63 -14.09 -6.18
CA GLY A 488 5.82 -13.36 -5.75
C GLY A 488 6.43 -12.47 -6.83
N ALA A 489 5.86 -12.37 -8.03
CA ALA A 489 6.18 -11.33 -9.01
C ALA A 489 5.12 -10.23 -9.01
N ALA A 490 3.83 -10.58 -8.88
CA ALA A 490 2.73 -9.63 -8.71
C ALA A 490 2.93 -8.74 -7.46
N GLU A 491 3.41 -9.32 -6.35
CA GLU A 491 3.83 -8.62 -5.12
C GLU A 491 4.86 -7.50 -5.33
N ARG A 492 5.62 -7.53 -6.45
CA ARG A 492 6.58 -6.48 -6.84
C ARG A 492 6.17 -5.68 -8.08
N GLY A 493 5.00 -5.95 -8.66
CA GLY A 493 4.53 -5.32 -9.89
C GLY A 493 3.82 -3.99 -9.62
N ASP A 494 2.66 -4.07 -8.96
CA ASP A 494 1.80 -2.92 -8.69
C ASP A 494 1.11 -3.08 -7.33
N GLU A 495 1.17 -2.05 -6.49
CA GLU A 495 0.59 -2.13 -5.15
C GLU A 495 -0.94 -2.15 -5.17
N ALA A 496 -1.62 -1.41 -6.05
CA ALA A 496 -3.08 -1.39 -6.08
C ALA A 496 -3.65 -2.76 -6.48
N VAL A 497 -3.06 -3.39 -7.50
CA VAL A 497 -3.41 -4.76 -7.94
C VAL A 497 -3.08 -5.79 -6.86
N TRP A 498 -1.92 -5.68 -6.20
CA TRP A 498 -1.57 -6.61 -5.11
C TRP A 498 -2.47 -6.46 -3.89
N GLN A 499 -2.84 -5.24 -3.52
CA GLN A 499 -3.74 -4.96 -2.39
C GLN A 499 -5.17 -5.49 -2.67
N LEU A 500 -5.69 -5.37 -3.89
CA LEU A 500 -6.98 -5.95 -4.29
C LEU A 500 -6.94 -7.49 -4.34
N PHE A 501 -5.76 -8.09 -4.50
CA PHE A 501 -5.58 -9.53 -4.32
C PHE A 501 -5.52 -9.96 -2.85
N LEU A 502 -4.89 -9.17 -1.98
CA LEU A 502 -4.87 -9.41 -0.53
C LEU A 502 -6.25 -9.22 0.12
N ASP A 503 -7.05 -8.30 -0.42
CA ASP A 503 -8.36 -7.88 0.08
C ASP A 503 -9.31 -7.60 -1.11
N PRO A 504 -10.03 -8.63 -1.62
CA PRO A 504 -10.95 -8.49 -2.76
C PRO A 504 -12.19 -7.62 -2.48
N GLU A 505 -12.50 -7.34 -1.22
CA GLU A 505 -13.61 -6.47 -0.77
C GLU A 505 -13.19 -4.99 -0.71
N ARG A 506 -11.89 -4.69 -0.87
CA ARG A 506 -11.34 -3.34 -0.75
C ARG A 506 -12.03 -2.35 -1.70
N LEU A 507 -12.59 -1.28 -1.11
CA LEU A 507 -13.13 -0.15 -1.85
C LEU A 507 -12.04 0.52 -2.70
N LEU A 508 -12.37 0.78 -3.96
CA LEU A 508 -11.51 1.44 -4.93
C LEU A 508 -11.95 2.90 -5.09
N GLU A 509 -11.11 3.84 -4.65
CA GLU A 509 -11.38 5.28 -4.79
C GLU A 509 -11.17 5.75 -6.25
N GLU A 510 -10.15 5.22 -6.94
CA GLU A 510 -9.78 5.62 -8.32
C GLU A 510 -10.07 4.53 -9.37
N ARG A 511 -11.28 3.94 -9.34
CA ARG A 511 -11.74 2.85 -10.25
C ARG A 511 -11.33 3.06 -11.71
N GLN A 512 -11.64 4.25 -12.24
CA GLN A 512 -11.45 4.59 -13.64
C GLN A 512 -9.95 4.68 -14.04
N ALA A 513 -9.10 5.15 -13.12
CA ALA A 513 -7.65 5.25 -13.34
C ALA A 513 -6.99 3.87 -13.32
N LEU A 514 -7.38 3.01 -12.38
CA LEU A 514 -6.95 1.61 -12.35
C LEU A 514 -7.41 0.86 -13.61
N ALA A 515 -8.66 1.03 -14.03
CA ALA A 515 -9.17 0.46 -15.28
C ALA A 515 -8.41 0.95 -16.53
N ALA A 516 -8.02 2.23 -16.57
CA ALA A 516 -7.18 2.76 -17.65
C ALA A 516 -5.80 2.10 -17.67
N ALA A 517 -5.14 1.99 -16.52
CA ALA A 517 -3.86 1.31 -16.41
C ALA A 517 -3.95 -0.17 -16.80
N LEU A 518 -5.01 -0.88 -16.41
CA LEU A 518 -5.22 -2.30 -16.74
C LEU A 518 -5.33 -2.58 -18.26
N ILE A 519 -5.73 -1.60 -19.07
CA ILE A 519 -5.78 -1.73 -20.54
C ILE A 519 -4.43 -1.37 -21.18
N THR A 520 -3.68 -0.41 -20.62
CA THR A 520 -2.36 -0.03 -21.12
C THR A 520 -1.35 -1.18 -20.98
N ALA A 521 -0.99 -1.81 -22.11
CA ALA A 521 -0.26 -3.08 -22.16
C ALA A 521 1.13 -3.09 -21.50
N GLU A 522 1.76 -1.94 -21.31
CA GLU A 522 3.07 -1.80 -20.65
C GLU A 522 2.98 -1.44 -19.16
N SER A 523 1.79 -1.07 -18.65
CA SER A 523 1.67 -0.50 -17.31
C SER A 523 2.01 -1.51 -16.20
N PRO A 524 2.50 -1.06 -15.03
CA PRO A 524 2.72 -1.93 -13.87
C PRO A 524 1.45 -2.69 -13.46
N ALA A 525 0.29 -2.02 -13.49
CA ALA A 525 -1.00 -2.64 -13.18
C ALA A 525 -1.38 -3.74 -14.19
N ASN A 526 -1.18 -3.53 -15.49
CA ASN A 526 -1.43 -4.55 -16.51
C ASN A 526 -0.47 -5.75 -16.34
N GLN A 527 0.82 -5.49 -16.08
CA GLN A 527 1.81 -6.55 -15.79
C GLN A 527 1.41 -7.36 -14.56
N ALA A 528 1.04 -6.70 -13.45
CA ALA A 528 0.58 -7.37 -12.23
C ALA A 528 -0.73 -8.17 -12.47
N TYR A 529 -1.70 -7.60 -13.19
CA TYR A 529 -2.94 -8.29 -13.57
C TYR A 529 -2.66 -9.53 -14.43
N ARG A 530 -1.75 -9.47 -15.42
CA ARG A 530 -1.33 -10.63 -16.22
C ARG A 530 -0.73 -11.73 -15.35
N LEU A 531 0.03 -11.37 -14.30
CA LEU A 531 0.60 -12.33 -13.33
C LEU A 531 -0.48 -12.96 -12.44
N ILE A 532 -1.48 -12.21 -11.97
CA ILE A 532 -2.67 -12.75 -11.26
C ILE A 532 -3.50 -13.65 -12.20
N LYS A 533 -3.78 -13.22 -13.44
CA LYS A 533 -4.48 -14.01 -14.47
C LYS A 533 -3.78 -15.33 -14.75
N GLY A 534 -2.45 -15.33 -14.83
CA GLY A 534 -1.63 -16.54 -14.94
C GLY A 534 -1.65 -17.41 -13.67
N ALA A 535 -1.75 -16.82 -12.48
CA ALA A 535 -1.87 -17.56 -11.22
C ALA A 535 -3.24 -18.26 -11.09
N THR A 536 -4.34 -17.64 -11.53
CA THR A 536 -5.69 -18.25 -11.53
C THR A 536 -5.78 -19.48 -12.43
N GLN A 537 -4.96 -19.60 -13.48
CA GLN A 537 -4.86 -20.83 -14.29
C GLN A 537 -4.49 -22.07 -13.45
N PHE A 538 -3.96 -21.89 -12.23
CA PHE A 538 -3.62 -22.98 -11.32
C PHE A 538 -4.71 -23.31 -10.29
N ILE A 539 -5.92 -22.72 -10.37
CA ILE A 539 -7.08 -23.09 -9.52
C ILE A 539 -7.41 -24.59 -9.59
N GLY A 540 -7.12 -25.24 -10.72
CA GLY A 540 -7.22 -26.70 -10.89
C GLY A 540 -6.32 -27.53 -9.96
N LEU A 541 -5.31 -26.94 -9.29
CA LEU A 541 -4.48 -27.61 -8.28
C LEU A 541 -5.29 -28.08 -7.07
N LYS A 542 -6.33 -27.33 -6.66
CA LYS A 542 -7.15 -27.66 -5.49
C LYS A 542 -7.70 -29.08 -5.54
N ARG A 543 -8.20 -29.49 -6.72
CA ARG A 543 -8.77 -30.83 -6.99
C ARG A 543 -7.78 -31.98 -6.83
N LEU A 544 -6.48 -31.70 -6.64
CA LEU A 544 -5.43 -32.68 -6.36
C LEU A 544 -5.05 -32.75 -4.87
N LEU A 545 -5.41 -31.75 -4.06
CA LEU A 545 -5.18 -31.72 -2.62
C LEU A 545 -6.18 -32.62 -1.89
N GLN A 546 -5.71 -33.33 -0.86
CA GLN A 546 -6.56 -34.12 0.03
C GLN A 546 -6.75 -33.37 1.36
N LEU A 547 -7.84 -32.61 1.45
CA LEU A 547 -8.10 -31.71 2.56
C LEU A 547 -8.78 -32.40 3.75
N ASP A 548 -8.04 -32.56 4.85
CA ASP A 548 -8.64 -32.57 6.19
C ASP A 548 -9.12 -31.13 6.48
N HIS A 549 -10.38 -30.79 6.14
CA HIS A 549 -10.95 -29.44 6.37
C HIS A 549 -10.78 -28.94 7.82
N LEU A 550 -10.62 -29.86 8.78
CA LEU A 550 -10.33 -29.63 10.21
C LEU A 550 -9.00 -28.90 10.52
N ARG A 551 -8.23 -28.42 9.51
CA ARG A 551 -6.97 -27.69 9.71
C ARG A 551 -6.90 -26.28 9.12
N GLN A 552 -7.95 -25.77 8.48
CA GLN A 552 -8.00 -24.34 8.15
C GLN A 552 -8.04 -23.54 9.46
N ARG A 553 -6.90 -22.94 9.81
CA ARG A 553 -6.68 -22.18 11.05
C ARG A 553 -6.64 -20.71 10.67
N ASN A 554 -7.34 -19.86 11.42
CA ASN A 554 -7.52 -18.42 11.16
C ASN A 554 -6.22 -17.60 11.32
N ARG A 555 -5.20 -17.92 10.52
CA ARG A 555 -4.02 -17.10 10.25
C ARG A 555 -4.40 -16.04 9.22
N ARG A 556 -3.98 -14.80 9.42
CA ARG A 556 -4.20 -13.71 8.45
C ARG A 556 -3.68 -14.09 7.06
N PHE A 557 -4.48 -13.85 6.04
CA PHE A 557 -4.17 -14.21 4.65
C PHE A 557 -2.79 -13.71 4.22
N THR A 558 -2.46 -12.46 4.53
CA THR A 558 -1.14 -11.82 4.31
C THR A 558 0.05 -12.61 4.88
N THR A 559 -0.12 -13.32 6.00
CA THR A 559 0.92 -14.18 6.57
C THR A 559 0.99 -15.55 5.90
N GLN A 560 -0.15 -16.06 5.40
CA GLN A 560 -0.20 -17.31 4.65
C GLN A 560 0.46 -17.17 3.28
N ILE A 561 0.10 -16.13 2.52
CA ILE A 561 0.62 -15.85 1.18
C ILE A 561 2.14 -15.64 1.18
N SER A 562 2.67 -14.76 2.03
CA SER A 562 4.11 -14.53 2.11
C SER A 562 4.87 -15.77 2.59
N GLY A 563 4.26 -16.57 3.48
CA GLY A 563 4.80 -17.88 3.88
C GLY A 563 4.87 -18.88 2.71
N PHE A 564 3.80 -18.97 1.92
CA PHE A 564 3.73 -19.82 0.73
C PHE A 564 4.74 -19.39 -0.35
N ILE A 565 4.80 -18.09 -0.68
CA ILE A 565 5.75 -17.55 -1.67
C ILE A 565 7.19 -17.89 -1.29
N ASN A 566 7.58 -17.61 -0.03
CA ASN A 566 8.92 -17.93 0.46
C ASN A 566 9.23 -19.44 0.40
N ILE A 567 8.26 -20.30 0.76
CA ILE A 567 8.42 -21.76 0.66
C ILE A 567 8.56 -22.21 -0.79
N ALA A 568 7.68 -21.76 -1.68
CA ALA A 568 7.65 -22.16 -3.09
C ALA A 568 8.91 -21.73 -3.86
N GLN A 569 9.51 -20.58 -3.50
CA GLN A 569 10.74 -20.07 -4.10
C GLN A 569 12.01 -20.69 -3.48
N ALA A 570 12.05 -20.91 -2.16
CA ALA A 570 13.24 -21.44 -1.48
C ALA A 570 13.35 -22.98 -1.47
N ALA A 571 12.24 -23.71 -1.68
CA ALA A 571 12.25 -25.17 -1.65
C ALA A 571 12.80 -25.79 -2.94
N HIS A 572 13.98 -26.40 -2.87
CA HIS A 572 14.49 -27.31 -3.91
C HIS A 572 14.02 -28.76 -3.73
N LYS A 573 12.77 -28.96 -3.29
CA LYS A 573 12.17 -30.28 -3.02
C LYS A 573 10.83 -30.37 -3.74
N ASN A 574 10.55 -31.53 -4.33
CA ASN A 574 9.25 -31.81 -4.90
C ASN A 574 8.17 -31.84 -3.81
N PHE A 575 7.08 -31.11 -4.00
CA PHE A 575 5.87 -31.17 -3.18
C PHE A 575 5.02 -32.39 -3.52
N LEU A 576 4.39 -32.97 -2.51
CA LEU A 576 3.28 -33.92 -2.61
C LEU A 576 1.95 -33.22 -2.27
N PRO A 577 0.81 -33.65 -2.82
CA PRO A 577 -0.48 -32.97 -2.55
C PRO A 577 -0.98 -33.05 -1.10
N ASN A 578 -0.35 -33.86 -0.25
CA ASN A 578 -0.66 -33.98 1.17
C ASN A 578 0.43 -33.34 2.06
N ASP A 579 1.34 -32.55 1.49
CA ASP A 579 2.37 -31.84 2.26
C ASP A 579 1.77 -30.64 3.01
N ARG A 580 1.99 -30.59 4.33
CA ARG A 580 1.46 -29.52 5.21
C ARG A 580 1.89 -28.09 4.84
N GLN A 581 2.88 -27.95 3.96
CA GLN A 581 3.31 -26.65 3.44
C GLN A 581 2.28 -26.04 2.46
N LEU A 582 1.28 -26.82 2.04
CA LEU A 582 0.21 -26.42 1.13
C LEU A 582 -1.14 -26.22 1.85
N GLU A 583 -1.20 -26.27 3.20
CA GLU A 583 -2.43 -26.13 4.01
C GLU A 583 -3.19 -24.78 3.83
N GLY A 584 -2.62 -23.82 3.10
CA GLY A 584 -3.28 -22.55 2.71
C GLY A 584 -3.35 -22.31 1.19
N LEU A 585 -3.02 -23.31 0.35
CA LEU A 585 -2.96 -23.16 -1.10
C LEU A 585 -4.34 -22.91 -1.74
N ASP A 586 -5.40 -23.52 -1.19
CA ASP A 586 -6.76 -23.33 -1.69
C ASP A 586 -7.23 -21.88 -1.52
N ILE A 587 -7.09 -21.34 -0.30
CA ILE A 587 -7.44 -19.95 0.05
C ILE A 587 -6.67 -18.96 -0.83
N ILE A 588 -5.38 -19.22 -1.08
CA ILE A 588 -4.57 -18.42 -2.02
C ILE A 588 -5.18 -18.45 -3.43
N LEU A 589 -5.62 -19.61 -3.91
CA LEU A 589 -6.24 -19.74 -5.23
C LEU A 589 -7.65 -19.16 -5.32
N ASP A 590 -8.44 -19.14 -4.23
CA ASP A 590 -9.71 -18.39 -4.16
C ASP A 590 -9.48 -16.89 -4.26
N HIS A 591 -8.60 -16.33 -3.41
CA HIS A 591 -8.22 -14.91 -3.51
C HIS A 591 -7.68 -14.55 -4.90
N THR A 592 -6.91 -15.45 -5.54
CA THR A 592 -6.41 -15.21 -6.91
C THR A 592 -7.56 -15.15 -7.92
N ALA A 593 -8.57 -16.03 -7.78
CA ALA A 593 -9.73 -16.05 -8.64
C ALA A 593 -10.64 -14.82 -8.40
N ASN A 594 -10.98 -14.50 -7.16
CA ASN A 594 -11.83 -13.36 -6.80
C ASN A 594 -11.20 -12.03 -7.26
N ALA A 595 -9.88 -11.87 -7.05
CA ALA A 595 -9.13 -10.74 -7.56
C ALA A 595 -9.15 -10.66 -9.09
N LEU A 596 -8.99 -11.80 -9.79
CA LEU A 596 -9.10 -11.82 -11.25
C LEU A 596 -10.51 -11.45 -11.73
N LEU A 597 -11.57 -12.01 -11.14
CA LEU A 597 -12.96 -11.71 -11.51
C LEU A 597 -13.21 -10.18 -11.47
N ARG A 598 -12.70 -9.51 -10.43
CA ARG A 598 -12.88 -8.06 -10.23
C ARG A 598 -11.95 -7.18 -11.09
N LEU A 599 -10.67 -7.56 -11.24
CA LEU A 599 -9.73 -6.86 -12.13
C LEU A 599 -10.16 -6.97 -13.61
N GLU A 600 -10.62 -8.15 -14.02
CA GLU A 600 -11.11 -8.40 -15.37
C GLU A 600 -12.42 -7.63 -15.63
N ASN A 601 -13.33 -7.54 -14.65
CA ASN A 601 -14.51 -6.66 -14.73
C ASN A 601 -14.12 -5.20 -15.00
N LEU A 602 -13.13 -4.65 -14.27
CA LEU A 602 -12.65 -3.27 -14.47
C LEU A 602 -12.03 -3.07 -15.86
N ARG A 603 -11.21 -4.03 -16.34
CA ARG A 603 -10.62 -3.99 -17.69
C ARG A 603 -11.70 -4.04 -18.77
N ILE A 604 -12.60 -5.02 -18.69
CA ILE A 604 -13.72 -5.23 -19.63
C ILE A 604 -14.60 -3.98 -19.70
N ASN A 605 -15.03 -3.46 -18.54
CA ASN A 605 -15.95 -2.34 -18.46
C ASN A 605 -15.41 -1.11 -19.19
N ARG A 606 -14.14 -0.73 -18.95
CA ARG A 606 -13.53 0.40 -19.67
C ARG A 606 -13.24 0.09 -21.15
N HIS A 607 -12.83 -1.14 -21.50
CA HIS A 607 -12.58 -1.50 -22.89
C HIS A 607 -13.87 -1.42 -23.72
N TYR A 608 -14.96 -1.96 -23.19
CA TYR A 608 -16.29 -1.91 -23.80
C TYR A 608 -16.79 -0.45 -23.93
N ALA A 609 -16.55 0.41 -22.93
CA ALA A 609 -16.87 1.84 -23.02
C ALA A 609 -16.10 2.58 -24.13
N GLN A 610 -14.89 2.10 -24.50
CA GLN A 610 -14.05 2.70 -25.54
C GLN A 610 -14.40 2.21 -26.95
N GLU A 611 -14.60 0.90 -27.14
CA GLU A 611 -14.93 0.32 -28.45
C GLU A 611 -16.41 0.42 -28.81
N HIS A 612 -17.30 0.40 -27.81
CA HIS A 612 -18.75 0.25 -27.98
C HIS A 612 -19.58 1.28 -27.16
N PRO A 613 -19.25 2.58 -27.22
CA PRO A 613 -19.89 3.60 -26.37
C PRO A 613 -21.42 3.67 -26.56
N ASN A 614 -21.94 3.39 -27.76
CA ASN A 614 -23.37 3.40 -28.06
C ASN A 614 -24.16 2.27 -27.34
N HIS A 615 -23.47 1.19 -26.95
CA HIS A 615 -24.08 -0.01 -26.33
C HIS A 615 -23.63 -0.21 -24.88
N TYR A 616 -22.95 0.79 -24.30
CA TYR A 616 -22.33 0.70 -23.00
C TYR A 616 -23.37 0.82 -21.87
N THR A 617 -23.94 -0.32 -21.48
CA THR A 617 -24.86 -0.46 -20.34
C THR A 617 -24.29 -1.42 -19.30
N ALA A 618 -24.76 -1.31 -18.05
CA ALA A 618 -24.36 -2.21 -16.97
C ALA A 618 -24.70 -3.68 -17.26
N GLU A 619 -25.81 -3.92 -17.96
CA GLU A 619 -26.27 -5.24 -18.40
C GLU A 619 -25.32 -5.84 -19.47
N ALA A 620 -24.98 -5.06 -20.51
CA ALA A 620 -24.11 -5.52 -21.58
C ALA A 620 -22.68 -5.84 -21.08
N VAL A 621 -22.13 -4.98 -20.22
CA VAL A 621 -20.85 -5.23 -19.54
C VAL A 621 -20.91 -6.48 -18.67
N THR A 622 -22.02 -6.70 -17.96
CA THR A 622 -22.22 -7.90 -17.14
C THR A 622 -22.27 -9.16 -18.00
N ALA A 623 -23.08 -9.18 -19.07
CA ALA A 623 -23.17 -10.32 -19.98
C ALA A 623 -21.81 -10.67 -20.62
N TYR A 624 -21.06 -9.66 -21.07
CA TYR A 624 -19.71 -9.83 -21.61
C TYR A 624 -18.76 -10.42 -20.56
N ARG A 625 -18.78 -9.91 -19.31
CA ARG A 625 -17.98 -10.40 -18.19
C ARG A 625 -18.25 -11.87 -17.88
N GLU A 626 -19.51 -12.26 -17.73
CA GLU A 626 -19.88 -13.65 -17.40
C GLU A 626 -19.39 -14.60 -18.52
N LYS A 627 -19.54 -14.24 -19.79
CA LYS A 627 -19.03 -15.03 -20.93
C LYS A 627 -17.49 -15.11 -20.97
N ALA A 628 -16.78 -14.02 -20.65
CA ALA A 628 -15.31 -14.01 -20.61
C ALA A 628 -14.72 -14.83 -19.44
N LEU A 629 -15.44 -14.95 -18.32
CA LEU A 629 -14.94 -15.56 -17.08
C LEU A 629 -15.57 -16.93 -16.74
N ALA A 630 -16.53 -17.43 -17.51
CA ALA A 630 -17.25 -18.69 -17.26
C ALA A 630 -16.35 -19.88 -16.89
N SER A 631 -15.18 -20.01 -17.54
CA SER A 631 -14.20 -21.07 -17.24
C SER A 631 -13.58 -20.96 -15.83
N VAL A 632 -13.38 -19.74 -15.31
CA VAL A 632 -12.92 -19.51 -13.93
C VAL A 632 -14.07 -19.76 -12.96
N GLN A 633 -15.24 -19.20 -13.26
CA GLN A 633 -16.44 -19.28 -12.40
C GLN A 633 -16.83 -20.72 -12.05
N ALA A 634 -16.76 -21.64 -13.01
CA ALA A 634 -17.03 -23.08 -12.80
C ALA A 634 -16.02 -23.82 -11.88
N PHE A 635 -15.03 -23.12 -11.30
CA PHE A 635 -14.01 -23.64 -10.40
C PHE A 635 -13.86 -22.85 -9.08
N VAL A 636 -14.61 -21.75 -8.89
CA VAL A 636 -14.65 -20.95 -7.65
C VAL A 636 -15.79 -21.43 -6.75
N GLU A 637 -15.67 -21.27 -5.43
CA GLU A 637 -16.73 -21.59 -4.47
C GLU A 637 -17.84 -20.52 -4.50
N SER A 638 -19.11 -20.94 -4.39
CA SER A 638 -20.27 -20.08 -4.68
C SER A 638 -20.28 -18.76 -3.91
N GLU A 639 -19.96 -18.79 -2.62
CA GLU A 639 -19.91 -17.63 -1.71
C GLU A 639 -18.85 -16.61 -2.15
N SER A 640 -17.63 -17.07 -2.46
CA SER A 640 -16.55 -16.24 -3.02
C SER A 640 -16.94 -15.60 -4.36
N LEU A 641 -17.62 -16.36 -5.21
CA LEU A 641 -18.09 -15.90 -6.51
C LEU A 641 -19.25 -14.90 -6.41
N GLU A 642 -20.12 -15.03 -5.41
CA GLU A 642 -21.22 -14.11 -5.14
C GLU A 642 -20.70 -12.76 -4.63
N ILE A 643 -19.79 -12.75 -3.65
CA ILE A 643 -19.11 -11.54 -3.17
C ILE A 643 -18.40 -10.81 -4.33
N ALA A 644 -17.66 -11.55 -5.17
CA ALA A 644 -16.98 -10.99 -6.33
C ALA A 644 -17.94 -10.44 -7.40
N ARG A 645 -19.09 -11.10 -7.64
CA ARG A 645 -20.12 -10.61 -8.59
C ARG A 645 -20.78 -9.33 -8.11
N THR A 646 -21.21 -9.28 -6.83
CA THR A 646 -21.87 -8.12 -6.24
C THR A 646 -21.02 -6.87 -6.40
N GLN A 647 -19.74 -6.90 -6.00
CA GLN A 647 -18.93 -5.68 -6.12
C GLN A 647 -18.38 -5.41 -7.54
N ALA A 648 -18.38 -6.42 -8.42
CA ALA A 648 -18.19 -6.20 -9.86
C ALA A 648 -19.42 -5.48 -10.50
N GLN A 649 -20.62 -5.60 -9.92
CA GLN A 649 -21.79 -4.78 -10.28
C GLN A 649 -21.68 -3.36 -9.71
N ASP A 650 -21.32 -3.18 -8.44
CA ASP A 650 -21.07 -1.84 -7.84
C ASP A 650 -20.03 -1.03 -8.63
N ASP A 651 -18.89 -1.66 -8.94
CA ASP A 651 -17.83 -1.04 -9.74
C ASP A 651 -18.32 -0.70 -11.15
N THR A 652 -19.24 -1.49 -11.70
CA THR A 652 -19.84 -1.27 -13.03
C THR A 652 -20.82 -0.12 -13.03
N ALA A 653 -21.75 -0.05 -12.06
CA ALA A 653 -22.70 1.06 -11.93
C ALA A 653 -21.98 2.40 -11.75
N ALA A 654 -20.93 2.43 -10.92
CA ALA A 654 -20.10 3.62 -10.73
C ALA A 654 -19.34 4.05 -11.99
N MET A 655 -18.82 3.11 -12.79
CA MET A 655 -18.17 3.45 -14.06
C MET A 655 -19.19 3.98 -15.09
N VAL A 656 -20.41 3.44 -15.12
CA VAL A 656 -21.48 3.89 -16.04
C VAL A 656 -21.92 5.34 -15.75
N ASP A 657 -22.10 5.73 -14.49
CA ASP A 657 -22.40 7.13 -14.12
C ASP A 657 -21.22 8.08 -14.44
N LEU A 658 -19.97 7.62 -14.24
CA LEU A 658 -18.77 8.39 -14.60
C LEU A 658 -18.66 8.62 -16.13
N PHE A 659 -18.78 7.58 -16.95
CA PHE A 659 -18.66 7.73 -18.42
C PHE A 659 -19.83 8.51 -19.03
N SER A 660 -21.05 8.32 -18.55
CA SER A 660 -22.19 9.14 -19.00
C SER A 660 -22.05 10.61 -18.59
N THR A 661 -21.51 10.88 -17.40
CA THR A 661 -21.10 12.23 -16.96
C THR A 661 -20.00 12.82 -17.85
N GLU A 662 -18.93 12.07 -18.16
CA GLU A 662 -17.84 12.53 -19.05
C GLU A 662 -18.37 12.85 -20.46
N HIS A 663 -19.23 12.00 -21.02
CA HIS A 663 -19.85 12.21 -22.33
C HIS A 663 -20.76 13.45 -22.33
N TYR A 664 -21.62 13.62 -21.32
CA TYR A 664 -22.45 14.80 -21.15
C TYR A 664 -21.62 16.09 -21.08
N VAL A 665 -20.53 16.09 -20.31
CA VAL A 665 -19.61 17.23 -20.19
C VAL A 665 -18.91 17.52 -21.52
N ALA A 666 -18.50 16.49 -22.26
CA ALA A 666 -17.85 16.66 -23.57
C ALA A 666 -18.79 17.29 -24.62
N GLU A 667 -20.03 16.81 -24.72
CA GLU A 667 -21.05 17.36 -25.62
C GLU A 667 -21.45 18.79 -25.22
N LEU A 668 -21.64 19.07 -23.93
CA LEU A 668 -21.94 20.42 -23.44
C LEU A 668 -20.82 21.43 -23.79
N VAL A 669 -19.55 21.02 -23.70
CA VAL A 669 -18.39 21.82 -24.12
C VAL A 669 -18.34 21.97 -25.65
N ALA A 670 -18.82 20.98 -26.42
CA ALA A 670 -18.93 21.04 -27.87
C ALA A 670 -20.06 21.98 -28.35
N ASP A 671 -21.25 21.91 -27.76
CA ASP A 671 -22.36 22.85 -27.98
C ASP A 671 -21.91 24.30 -27.72
N CYS A 672 -21.23 24.54 -26.58
CA CYS A 672 -20.63 25.83 -26.27
C CYS A 672 -19.61 26.30 -27.31
N ARG A 673 -18.82 25.39 -27.93
CA ARG A 673 -17.89 25.71 -29.01
C ARG A 673 -18.63 26.13 -30.27
N ALA A 674 -19.57 25.29 -30.73
CA ALA A 674 -20.34 25.51 -31.95
C ALA A 674 -21.10 26.85 -31.89
N TYR A 675 -21.75 27.14 -30.76
CA TYR A 675 -22.45 28.42 -30.55
C TYR A 675 -21.47 29.61 -30.56
N ALA A 676 -20.32 29.51 -29.90
CA ALA A 676 -19.30 30.57 -29.91
C ALA A 676 -18.74 30.85 -31.32
N GLU A 677 -18.48 29.80 -32.10
CA GLU A 677 -18.05 29.92 -33.50
C GLU A 677 -19.14 30.52 -34.38
N GLN A 678 -20.42 30.14 -34.20
CA GLN A 678 -21.53 30.72 -34.95
C GLN A 678 -21.68 32.23 -34.68
N LEU A 679 -21.63 32.66 -33.41
CA LEU A 679 -21.68 34.08 -33.04
C LEU A 679 -20.63 34.93 -33.77
N GLN A 680 -19.45 34.35 -34.01
CA GLN A 680 -18.35 34.96 -34.76
C GLN A 680 -18.64 34.97 -36.26
N GLN A 681 -19.05 33.84 -36.84
CA GLN A 681 -19.29 33.68 -38.28
C GLN A 681 -20.43 34.57 -38.79
N ASP A 682 -21.56 34.62 -38.09
CA ASP A 682 -22.71 35.48 -38.42
C ASP A 682 -22.48 36.97 -38.07
N GLY A 683 -21.35 37.30 -37.43
CA GLY A 683 -20.96 38.68 -37.13
C GLY A 683 -21.82 39.35 -36.06
N HIS A 684 -22.36 38.57 -35.11
CA HIS A 684 -23.08 39.07 -33.95
C HIS A 684 -22.13 39.74 -32.95
N THR A 685 -20.87 39.29 -32.88
CA THR A 685 -19.78 39.88 -32.08
C THR A 685 -19.32 41.28 -32.52
N GLN A 686 -19.94 41.89 -33.53
CA GLN A 686 -19.59 43.24 -34.01
C GLN A 686 -20.02 44.38 -33.05
N SER A 687 -20.99 44.16 -32.16
CA SER A 687 -21.34 45.12 -31.10
C SER A 687 -22.07 44.44 -29.93
N LEU A 688 -21.99 45.05 -28.74
CA LEU A 688 -22.73 44.59 -27.56
C LEU A 688 -24.26 44.58 -27.78
N GLU A 689 -24.79 45.54 -28.55
CA GLU A 689 -26.22 45.63 -28.87
C GLU A 689 -26.68 44.46 -29.77
N LYS A 690 -25.85 44.04 -30.73
CA LYS A 690 -26.11 42.85 -31.54
C LYS A 690 -26.07 41.59 -30.70
N LEU A 691 -24.97 41.39 -29.96
CA LEU A 691 -24.75 40.21 -29.12
C LEU A 691 -25.90 40.01 -28.11
N ALA A 692 -26.32 41.09 -27.44
CA ALA A 692 -27.43 41.06 -26.47
C ALA A 692 -28.81 40.85 -27.11
N ALA A 693 -28.98 41.11 -28.41
CA ALA A 693 -30.18 40.74 -29.16
C ALA A 693 -30.13 39.26 -29.57
N THR A 694 -28.99 38.76 -30.04
CA THR A 694 -28.82 37.34 -30.40
C THR A 694 -29.15 36.42 -29.24
N PHE A 695 -28.69 36.72 -28.01
CA PHE A 695 -29.02 35.92 -26.82
C PHE A 695 -30.53 35.92 -26.43
N GLN A 696 -31.36 36.73 -27.10
CA GLN A 696 -32.82 36.76 -26.94
C GLN A 696 -33.57 36.17 -28.14
N GLU A 697 -32.98 36.23 -29.35
CA GLU A 697 -33.56 35.70 -30.59
C GLU A 697 -33.14 34.24 -30.87
N ILE A 698 -31.95 33.85 -30.42
CA ILE A 698 -31.32 32.53 -30.58
C ILE A 698 -30.57 32.21 -29.27
N PRO A 699 -31.24 31.71 -28.21
CA PRO A 699 -30.54 31.21 -27.04
C PRO A 699 -29.68 29.99 -27.39
N ILE A 700 -28.70 29.65 -26.54
CA ILE A 700 -28.05 28.35 -26.61
C ILE A 700 -29.03 27.26 -26.11
N GLU A 701 -29.17 26.20 -26.88
CA GLU A 701 -29.88 24.96 -26.52
C GLU A 701 -28.82 23.86 -26.41
N PHE A 702 -28.87 23.03 -25.36
CA PHE A 702 -27.90 21.95 -25.15
C PHE A 702 -28.50 20.60 -25.58
N SER A 703 -27.73 19.82 -26.33
CA SER A 703 -28.19 18.64 -27.04
C SER A 703 -28.67 17.49 -26.13
N LEU A 704 -28.11 17.40 -24.91
CA LEU A 704 -28.42 16.38 -23.90
C LEU A 704 -29.04 16.97 -22.61
N ALA A 705 -29.69 18.13 -22.66
CA ALA A 705 -30.11 18.89 -21.48
C ALA A 705 -31.03 18.12 -20.49
N GLU A 706 -30.46 17.65 -19.37
CA GLU A 706 -31.22 17.21 -18.21
C GLU A 706 -32.02 18.37 -17.58
N PRO A 707 -33.23 18.14 -17.04
CA PRO A 707 -34.00 19.18 -16.36
C PRO A 707 -33.31 19.61 -15.06
N ALA A 708 -32.86 20.85 -15.02
CA ALA A 708 -32.10 21.42 -13.90
C ALA A 708 -32.85 21.38 -12.56
N GLU A 709 -32.08 21.30 -11.46
CA GLU A 709 -32.62 21.45 -10.11
C GLU A 709 -33.36 22.79 -9.91
N PRO A 710 -34.42 22.82 -9.07
CA PRO A 710 -35.32 23.97 -8.98
C PRO A 710 -34.72 25.23 -8.35
N GLU A 711 -33.55 25.15 -7.70
CA GLU A 711 -32.90 26.28 -6.99
C GLU A 711 -31.39 26.37 -7.27
N SER A 712 -30.96 26.28 -8.54
CA SER A 712 -29.55 26.45 -8.92
C SER A 712 -28.97 27.81 -8.48
N GLU A 713 -27.88 27.78 -7.69
CA GLU A 713 -27.19 28.98 -7.22
C GLU A 713 -26.57 29.78 -8.38
N PRO A 714 -26.46 31.12 -8.31
CA PRO A 714 -25.84 31.92 -9.37
C PRO A 714 -24.33 31.67 -9.49
N LEU A 715 -23.85 31.47 -10.72
CA LEU A 715 -22.45 31.21 -11.09
C LEU A 715 -21.43 31.97 -10.19
N PRO A 716 -20.61 31.27 -9.38
CA PRO A 716 -19.69 31.86 -8.42
C PRO A 716 -18.74 32.92 -9.03
N ALA A 717 -18.55 34.03 -8.32
CA ALA A 717 -17.81 35.20 -8.81
C ALA A 717 -16.31 34.96 -9.08
N ASN A 718 -15.75 33.84 -8.60
CA ASN A 718 -14.40 33.36 -8.89
C ASN A 718 -14.30 32.54 -10.20
N LEU A 719 -15.42 31.97 -10.69
CA LEU A 719 -15.51 31.29 -11.98
C LEU A 719 -15.93 32.24 -13.12
N GLN A 720 -16.55 33.37 -12.78
CA GLN A 720 -16.80 34.45 -13.74
C GLN A 720 -15.48 35.02 -14.27
N THR A 721 -15.31 34.99 -15.59
CA THR A 721 -14.21 35.70 -16.24
C THR A 721 -14.21 37.18 -15.84
N ASN A 722 -13.03 37.75 -15.61
CA ASN A 722 -12.84 39.15 -15.21
C ASN A 722 -11.75 39.80 -16.09
N ASP A 723 -11.79 39.48 -17.38
CA ASP A 723 -10.60 39.47 -18.22
C ASP A 723 -10.44 40.73 -19.10
N LYS A 724 -9.19 41.08 -19.37
CA LYS A 724 -8.81 42.33 -20.06
C LYS A 724 -8.86 42.20 -21.59
N LEU A 725 -9.63 41.21 -22.06
CA LEU A 725 -9.84 40.82 -23.45
C LEU A 725 -11.01 41.59 -24.11
N GLY A 726 -11.88 42.22 -23.32
CA GLY A 726 -12.85 43.22 -23.76
C GLY A 726 -14.33 42.84 -23.60
N ASP A 727 -15.19 43.85 -23.50
CA ASP A 727 -16.59 43.75 -23.07
C ASP A 727 -17.44 42.72 -23.86
N ILE A 728 -17.16 42.54 -25.16
CA ILE A 728 -17.90 41.62 -26.04
C ILE A 728 -17.57 40.17 -25.69
N PHE A 729 -16.28 39.83 -25.55
CA PHE A 729 -15.83 38.53 -25.07
C PHE A 729 -16.33 38.27 -23.65
N GLN A 730 -16.15 39.25 -22.76
CA GLN A 730 -16.57 39.20 -21.36
C GLN A 730 -18.08 38.93 -21.20
N ARG A 731 -18.93 39.48 -22.08
CA ARG A 731 -20.37 39.20 -22.05
C ARG A 731 -20.75 37.86 -22.69
N ALA A 732 -20.01 37.40 -23.70
CA ALA A 732 -20.24 36.09 -24.33
C ALA A 732 -19.82 34.92 -23.43
N CYS A 733 -18.62 34.97 -22.84
CA CYS A 733 -18.15 33.93 -21.94
C CYS A 733 -18.98 33.85 -20.65
N ASN A 734 -19.41 35.00 -20.11
CA ASN A 734 -20.33 34.96 -18.97
C ASN A 734 -21.70 34.39 -19.38
N TYR A 735 -22.25 34.70 -20.57
CA TYR A 735 -23.49 34.06 -21.03
C TYR A 735 -23.35 32.54 -21.19
N LEU A 736 -22.28 32.06 -21.86
CA LEU A 736 -22.00 30.63 -22.00
C LEU A 736 -21.81 29.93 -20.64
N SER A 737 -21.10 30.57 -19.71
CA SER A 737 -20.89 30.04 -18.35
C SER A 737 -22.15 30.08 -17.50
N GLU A 738 -22.97 31.14 -17.60
CA GLU A 738 -24.28 31.28 -16.95
C GLU A 738 -25.24 30.18 -17.46
N SER A 739 -25.30 29.94 -18.78
CA SER A 739 -26.12 28.90 -19.40
C SER A 739 -25.65 27.48 -19.07
N ALA A 740 -24.35 27.20 -19.12
CA ALA A 740 -23.79 25.89 -18.76
C ALA A 740 -23.99 25.58 -17.27
N TRP A 741 -23.73 26.55 -16.39
CA TRP A 741 -23.94 26.39 -14.95
C TRP A 741 -25.41 26.10 -14.59
N ALA A 742 -26.36 26.59 -15.40
CA ALA A 742 -27.78 26.32 -15.22
C ALA A 742 -28.20 24.88 -15.57
N VAL A 743 -27.33 24.05 -16.18
CA VAL A 743 -27.61 22.65 -16.52
C VAL A 743 -26.59 21.65 -15.95
N LEU A 744 -25.48 22.11 -15.36
CA LEU A 744 -24.50 21.26 -14.69
C LEU A 744 -24.94 20.89 -13.26
N TRP A 745 -24.75 19.61 -12.90
CA TRP A 745 -25.05 19.06 -11.58
C TRP A 745 -23.75 18.86 -10.77
N GLU A 746 -23.82 18.59 -9.46
CA GLU A 746 -22.62 18.39 -8.63
C GLU A 746 -21.72 17.25 -9.16
N ARG A 747 -22.33 16.13 -9.60
CA ARG A 747 -21.60 15.01 -10.24
C ARG A 747 -20.81 15.41 -11.50
N HIS A 748 -21.21 16.47 -12.20
CA HIS A 748 -20.52 16.97 -13.41
C HIS A 748 -19.29 17.84 -13.10
N GLU A 749 -18.87 17.96 -11.83
CA GLU A 749 -17.74 18.78 -11.36
C GLU A 749 -17.67 20.19 -11.99
N PRO A 750 -18.72 21.03 -11.86
CA PRO A 750 -18.85 22.28 -12.62
C PRO A 750 -17.70 23.28 -12.39
N THR A 751 -17.01 23.19 -11.26
CA THR A 751 -15.79 23.95 -10.96
C THR A 751 -14.61 23.63 -11.87
N LYS A 752 -14.53 22.40 -12.42
CA LYS A 752 -13.56 21.98 -13.44
C LYS A 752 -14.07 22.20 -14.87
N VAL A 753 -15.38 22.12 -15.10
CA VAL A 753 -15.98 22.26 -16.45
C VAL A 753 -16.04 23.71 -16.93
N ILE A 754 -16.45 24.67 -16.08
CA ILE A 754 -16.54 26.09 -16.48
C ILE A 754 -15.18 26.64 -17.02
N PRO A 755 -14.01 26.35 -16.41
CA PRO A 755 -12.71 26.68 -16.99
C PRO A 755 -12.47 26.13 -18.41
N GLN A 756 -12.97 24.92 -18.72
CA GLN A 756 -12.84 24.33 -20.06
C GLN A 756 -13.71 25.07 -21.09
N ILE A 757 -14.95 25.40 -20.72
CA ILE A 757 -15.86 26.22 -21.54
C ILE A 757 -15.25 27.59 -21.80
N VAL A 758 -14.66 28.22 -20.77
CA VAL A 758 -13.93 29.49 -20.91
C VAL A 758 -12.76 29.35 -21.88
N ALA A 759 -11.92 28.31 -21.77
CA ALA A 759 -10.80 28.08 -22.70
C ALA A 759 -11.25 27.84 -24.15
N VAL A 760 -12.36 27.13 -24.35
CA VAL A 760 -12.96 26.86 -25.66
C VAL A 760 -13.57 28.12 -26.29
N ALA A 761 -14.39 28.85 -25.54
CA ALA A 761 -14.95 30.13 -25.98
C ALA A 761 -13.84 31.18 -26.23
N HIS A 762 -12.75 31.12 -25.47
CA HIS A 762 -11.56 31.93 -25.66
C HIS A 762 -10.83 31.63 -26.99
N ALA A 763 -10.74 30.36 -27.41
CA ALA A 763 -10.20 30.03 -28.74
C ALA A 763 -11.10 30.58 -29.86
N ALA A 764 -12.40 30.25 -29.81
CA ALA A 764 -13.38 30.62 -30.84
C ALA A 764 -13.55 32.14 -30.98
N LEU A 765 -13.68 32.88 -29.87
CA LEU A 765 -13.94 34.33 -29.88
C LEU A 765 -12.68 35.20 -29.99
N SER A 766 -11.51 34.59 -30.21
CA SER A 766 -10.22 35.31 -30.29
C SER A 766 -10.13 36.46 -31.30
N PRO A 767 -10.82 36.46 -32.46
CA PRO A 767 -10.84 37.63 -33.37
C PRO A 767 -11.59 38.84 -32.80
N CYS A 768 -12.36 38.67 -31.72
CA CYS A 768 -13.19 39.70 -31.10
C CYS A 768 -12.46 40.47 -29.98
N PHE A 769 -11.21 40.11 -29.65
CA PHE A 769 -10.48 40.67 -28.52
C PHE A 769 -10.05 42.13 -28.73
N VAL A 770 -10.21 42.95 -27.68
CA VAL A 770 -9.86 44.37 -27.62
C VAL A 770 -8.79 44.58 -26.55
N LEU A 771 -7.55 44.22 -26.91
CA LEU A 771 -6.42 44.10 -25.98
C LEU A 771 -5.79 45.45 -25.66
N LYS A 772 -5.26 45.62 -24.45
CA LYS A 772 -4.48 46.84 -24.12
C LYS A 772 -3.14 46.84 -24.89
N PRO A 773 -2.89 47.76 -25.84
CA PRO A 773 -1.72 47.67 -26.71
C PRO A 773 -0.42 48.07 -26.00
N GLU A 774 0.68 47.35 -26.27
CA GLU A 774 2.03 47.74 -25.86
C GLU A 774 2.85 48.29 -27.03
N HIS A 775 3.80 49.19 -26.74
CA HIS A 775 4.75 49.71 -27.73
C HIS A 775 6.15 49.15 -27.46
N ARG A 776 6.60 48.23 -28.33
CA ARG A 776 7.91 47.57 -28.22
C ARG A 776 8.79 47.90 -29.44
N ARG A 777 10.11 47.74 -29.33
CA ARG A 777 11.08 48.05 -30.41
C ARG A 777 11.47 46.79 -31.16
N HIS A 778 11.37 46.80 -32.49
CA HIS A 778 11.83 45.70 -33.34
C HIS A 778 13.30 45.88 -33.76
N ALA A 779 14.07 44.79 -33.77
CA ALA A 779 15.51 44.78 -34.04
C ALA A 779 15.88 45.43 -35.38
N THR A 780 15.08 45.22 -36.44
CA THR A 780 15.33 45.79 -37.78
C THR A 780 15.13 47.31 -37.87
N ARG A 781 14.31 47.92 -36.99
CA ARG A 781 14.11 49.39 -36.94
C ARG A 781 13.97 49.89 -35.49
N PRO A 782 15.05 49.91 -34.68
CA PRO A 782 14.99 50.25 -33.24
C PRO A 782 14.41 51.62 -32.87
N ARG A 783 14.34 52.56 -33.85
CA ARG A 783 13.79 53.91 -33.68
C ARG A 783 12.27 54.00 -33.95
N MET A 784 11.64 52.92 -34.38
CA MET A 784 10.21 52.86 -34.71
C MET A 784 9.55 51.81 -33.80
N PRO A 785 8.81 52.22 -32.76
CA PRO A 785 8.05 51.26 -31.96
C PRO A 785 6.94 50.65 -32.83
N ILE A 786 6.67 49.37 -32.59
CA ILE A 786 5.53 48.63 -33.14
C ILE A 786 4.53 48.35 -32.02
N THR A 787 3.25 48.30 -32.38
CA THR A 787 2.17 48.00 -31.44
C THR A 787 1.93 46.49 -31.39
N VAL A 788 2.03 45.91 -30.19
CA VAL A 788 2.04 44.47 -29.94
C VAL A 788 1.35 44.12 -28.61
N VAL A 789 1.05 42.83 -28.40
CA VAL A 789 0.62 42.25 -27.12
C VAL A 789 1.35 40.91 -26.93
N SER A 790 1.68 40.51 -25.70
CA SER A 790 2.31 39.21 -25.40
C SER A 790 1.30 38.07 -25.57
N LEU A 791 1.74 36.89 -26.03
CA LEU A 791 0.84 35.74 -26.18
C LEU A 791 0.26 35.27 -24.85
N GLU A 792 1.01 35.39 -23.75
CA GLU A 792 0.51 35.29 -22.36
C GLU A 792 -0.81 36.05 -22.13
N LYS A 793 -0.92 37.29 -22.64
CA LYS A 793 -2.12 38.13 -22.51
C LYS A 793 -3.16 37.90 -23.60
N LEU A 794 -2.83 37.12 -24.62
CA LEU A 794 -3.71 36.71 -25.70
C LEU A 794 -4.30 35.31 -25.46
N THR A 795 -3.70 34.48 -24.59
CA THR A 795 -3.96 33.03 -24.48
C THR A 795 -4.05 32.52 -23.04
N ALA A 796 -3.89 33.40 -22.05
CA ALA A 796 -3.70 33.09 -20.62
C ALA A 796 -2.48 32.19 -20.27
N ASN A 797 -1.68 31.73 -21.24
CA ASN A 797 -0.56 30.82 -21.00
C ASN A 797 0.74 31.57 -20.60
N ALA A 798 1.18 31.37 -19.37
CA ALA A 798 2.37 32.00 -18.79
C ALA A 798 3.70 31.65 -19.48
N GLU A 799 3.82 30.49 -20.12
CA GLU A 799 5.04 30.12 -20.87
C GLU A 799 5.28 31.08 -22.03
N LEU A 800 4.20 31.51 -22.69
CA LEU A 800 4.22 32.30 -23.91
C LEU A 800 4.51 33.79 -23.68
N ARG A 801 4.86 34.20 -22.45
CA ARG A 801 5.23 35.58 -22.04
C ARG A 801 6.34 36.24 -22.88
N HIS A 802 7.14 35.43 -23.56
CA HIS A 802 8.26 35.87 -24.41
C HIS A 802 7.89 36.04 -25.89
N LEU A 803 6.74 35.48 -26.32
CA LEU A 803 6.17 35.65 -27.66
C LEU A 803 5.15 36.79 -27.70
N TYR A 804 5.05 37.45 -28.84
CA TYR A 804 4.23 38.64 -29.08
C TYR A 804 3.59 38.58 -30.47
N VAL A 805 2.36 39.09 -30.59
CA VAL A 805 1.69 39.34 -31.88
C VAL A 805 1.46 40.84 -32.09
N ARG A 806 1.22 41.24 -33.32
CA ARG A 806 0.92 42.63 -33.67
C ARG A 806 -0.56 42.95 -33.43
N VAL A 807 -0.84 44.16 -32.97
CA VAL A 807 -2.21 44.67 -32.79
C VAL A 807 -2.39 46.04 -33.43
N THR A 808 -3.64 46.40 -33.70
CA THR A 808 -4.02 47.75 -34.13
C THR A 808 -3.85 48.77 -33.00
N ALA A 809 -3.98 50.07 -33.31
CA ALA A 809 -4.01 51.11 -32.28
C ALA A 809 -5.21 50.98 -31.32
N ASN A 810 -6.22 50.20 -31.67
CA ASN A 810 -7.44 49.95 -30.90
C ASN A 810 -7.39 48.63 -30.11
N GLY A 811 -6.32 47.82 -30.23
CA GLY A 811 -6.15 46.59 -29.46
C GLY A 811 -6.53 45.28 -30.16
N THR A 812 -7.19 45.33 -31.31
CA THR A 812 -7.52 44.13 -32.10
C THR A 812 -6.28 43.53 -32.75
N VAL A 813 -6.23 42.20 -32.94
CA VAL A 813 -5.13 41.51 -33.64
C VAL A 813 -4.96 42.07 -35.06
N LEU A 814 -3.71 42.32 -35.46
CA LEU A 814 -3.38 42.86 -36.77
C LEU A 814 -3.14 41.71 -37.77
N TYR A 815 -4.21 41.32 -38.45
CA TYR A 815 -4.16 40.42 -39.59
C TYR A 815 -3.61 41.13 -40.85
N ILE A 816 -3.01 40.36 -41.77
CA ILE A 816 -2.15 40.91 -42.83
C ILE A 816 -2.89 40.93 -44.17
N GLU A 817 -3.56 42.05 -44.44
CA GLU A 817 -4.23 42.34 -45.72
C GLU A 817 -3.31 42.05 -46.93
N GLY A 818 -3.72 41.10 -47.78
CA GLY A 818 -3.01 40.72 -48.99
C GLY A 818 -1.90 39.68 -48.81
N TYR A 819 -1.89 38.93 -47.69
CA TYR A 819 -1.14 37.69 -47.57
C TYR A 819 -2.12 36.50 -47.47
N GLU A 820 -2.06 35.59 -48.44
CA GLU A 820 -2.96 34.44 -48.59
C GLU A 820 -4.45 34.86 -48.51
N ASP A 821 -5.22 34.29 -47.58
CA ASP A 821 -6.63 34.60 -47.30
C ASP A 821 -6.83 35.88 -46.46
N GLY A 822 -5.76 36.37 -45.82
CA GLY A 822 -5.77 37.49 -44.90
C GLY A 822 -5.97 37.14 -43.42
N THR A 823 -5.90 35.87 -43.00
CA THR A 823 -6.04 35.46 -41.58
C THR A 823 -4.71 35.31 -40.83
N TYR A 824 -3.57 35.48 -41.50
CA TYR A 824 -2.24 35.42 -40.87
C TYR A 824 -1.88 36.70 -40.10
N THR A 825 -1.12 36.56 -39.00
CA THR A 825 -0.40 37.65 -38.32
C THR A 825 1.11 37.40 -38.22
N ASP A 826 1.91 38.43 -37.93
CA ASP A 826 3.37 38.31 -37.74
C ASP A 826 3.67 37.86 -36.29
N LEU A 827 4.38 36.74 -36.12
CA LEU A 827 4.83 36.23 -34.82
C LEU A 827 6.20 36.82 -34.44
N LEU A 828 6.32 37.33 -33.22
CA LEU A 828 7.48 38.06 -32.72
C LEU A 828 7.99 37.47 -31.40
N GLU A 829 9.31 37.50 -31.18
CA GLU A 829 9.96 37.01 -29.95
C GLU A 829 10.79 38.12 -29.29
N LEU A 830 10.70 38.26 -27.97
CA LEU A 830 11.46 39.24 -27.19
C LEU A 830 12.81 38.67 -26.71
N ARG A 831 13.88 38.90 -27.49
CA ARG A 831 15.23 38.47 -27.14
C ARG A 831 16.02 39.55 -26.41
N GLU A 832 16.88 39.12 -25.49
CA GLU A 832 17.90 39.98 -24.87
C GLU A 832 19.15 40.06 -25.75
N TYR A 833 19.80 41.22 -25.77
CA TYR A 833 20.97 41.51 -26.60
C TYR A 833 22.21 41.69 -25.72
N THR A 834 22.87 40.59 -25.40
CA THR A 834 24.14 40.57 -24.68
C THR A 834 25.20 41.32 -25.51
N GLN A 835 25.71 42.45 -25.02
CA GLN A 835 26.71 43.22 -25.76
C GLN A 835 28.03 42.44 -25.90
N VAL A 836 28.27 41.88 -27.09
CA VAL A 836 29.62 41.47 -27.50
C VAL A 836 30.50 42.71 -27.49
N ARG A 837 31.44 42.73 -26.54
CA ARG A 837 32.18 43.93 -26.10
C ARG A 837 33.24 44.39 -27.11
N MET A 838 32.78 44.89 -28.26
CA MET A 838 33.63 45.53 -29.27
C MET A 838 34.45 46.65 -28.61
N GLN A 839 35.77 46.58 -28.74
CA GLN A 839 36.68 47.56 -28.17
C GLN A 839 36.51 48.91 -28.89
N ALA A 840 35.97 49.89 -28.19
CA ALA A 840 35.84 51.25 -28.72
C ALA A 840 37.23 51.88 -28.94
N SER A 841 37.67 51.94 -30.19
CA SER A 841 38.76 52.80 -30.63
C SER A 841 38.31 54.25 -30.50
N ASN A 842 38.68 54.86 -29.37
CA ASN A 842 38.17 56.17 -28.94
C ASN A 842 38.82 57.32 -29.71
N GLU A 843 38.11 57.97 -30.64
CA GLU A 843 38.45 59.32 -31.11
C GLU A 843 37.29 60.03 -31.83
N GLY A 844 36.88 61.20 -31.31
CA GLY A 844 36.24 62.28 -32.09
C GLY A 844 34.70 62.44 -32.05
N GLY A 845 34.23 63.45 -31.29
CA GLY A 845 33.20 64.37 -31.80
C GLY A 845 31.90 64.59 -31.00
N GLU A 846 31.81 65.79 -30.41
CA GLU A 846 30.61 66.61 -30.16
C GLU A 846 29.46 66.12 -29.24
N GLU A 847 29.14 66.97 -28.26
CA GLU A 847 28.00 66.84 -27.33
C GLU A 847 26.69 67.26 -28.04
N GLY A 848 25.69 66.37 -28.17
CA GLY A 848 24.51 66.70 -28.98
C GLY A 848 23.31 65.73 -28.98
N SER A 849 23.17 64.81 -28.03
CA SER A 849 21.96 63.99 -27.91
C SER A 849 21.62 63.64 -26.46
N ASP A 850 20.34 63.70 -26.11
CA ASP A 850 19.81 63.18 -24.85
C ASP A 850 20.23 61.70 -24.63
N PRO A 851 20.38 61.27 -23.36
CA PRO A 851 20.92 59.94 -23.05
C PRO A 851 20.09 58.82 -23.70
N LEU A 852 20.75 58.08 -24.59
CA LEU A 852 20.19 56.89 -25.22
C LEU A 852 19.79 55.87 -24.16
N GLN A 853 18.48 55.73 -23.91
CA GLN A 853 17.96 54.73 -22.99
C GLN A 853 18.30 53.33 -23.53
N THR A 854 19.24 52.66 -22.85
CA THR A 854 19.80 51.35 -23.20
C THR A 854 18.79 50.25 -22.91
N GLY A 855 17.85 50.05 -23.82
CA GLY A 855 16.97 48.89 -23.82
C GLY A 855 17.71 47.66 -24.35
N GLU A 856 18.04 46.72 -23.47
CA GLU A 856 18.76 45.48 -23.81
C GLU A 856 17.86 44.41 -24.45
N LYS A 857 16.55 44.66 -24.61
CA LYS A 857 15.58 43.70 -25.17
C LYS A 857 14.92 44.22 -26.45
N TYR A 858 14.89 43.39 -27.49
CA TYR A 858 14.32 43.71 -28.81
C TYR A 858 13.39 42.61 -29.31
N LEU A 859 12.36 42.99 -30.06
CA LEU A 859 11.55 42.03 -30.80
C LEU A 859 12.23 41.61 -32.11
N TYR A 860 12.21 40.31 -32.39
CA TYR A 860 12.62 39.68 -33.64
C TYR A 860 11.40 39.02 -34.28
N THR A 861 11.31 38.98 -35.61
CA THR A 861 10.24 38.22 -36.30
C THR A 861 10.68 36.78 -36.47
N LEU A 862 9.84 35.84 -36.02
CA LEU A 862 10.05 34.40 -36.23
C LEU A 862 9.44 33.96 -37.57
N GLY A 863 8.20 34.35 -37.82
CA GLY A 863 7.46 33.96 -39.01
C GLY A 863 6.06 34.55 -39.03
N ARG A 864 5.14 33.83 -39.67
CA ARG A 864 3.70 34.11 -39.65
C ARG A 864 2.93 32.86 -39.29
N THR A 865 1.82 33.03 -38.60
CA THR A 865 0.88 31.97 -38.28
C THR A 865 -0.56 32.48 -38.39
N GLN A 866 -1.49 31.58 -38.68
CA GLN A 866 -2.93 31.77 -38.45
C GLN A 866 -3.30 31.42 -37.00
N ASP A 867 -2.58 30.48 -36.42
CA ASP A 867 -2.85 29.90 -35.10
C ASP A 867 -1.73 30.25 -34.11
N PHE A 868 -2.12 30.95 -33.04
CA PHE A 868 -1.26 31.38 -31.94
C PHE A 868 -1.62 30.68 -30.61
N PHE A 869 -2.37 29.59 -30.67
CA PHE A 869 -2.69 28.71 -29.55
C PHE A 869 -1.82 27.45 -29.55
N GLY A 870 -1.30 27.10 -28.37
CA GLY A 870 -0.48 25.93 -28.15
C GLY A 870 -0.01 25.84 -26.70
N ALA A 871 0.29 24.62 -26.26
CA ALA A 871 0.75 24.37 -24.88
C ALA A 871 2.07 25.07 -24.56
N ASN A 872 3.00 25.09 -25.52
CA ASN A 872 4.33 25.69 -25.38
C ASN A 872 4.74 26.48 -26.64
N ALA A 873 5.84 27.23 -26.55
CA ALA A 873 6.34 28.05 -27.64
C ALA A 873 6.71 27.23 -28.89
N SER A 874 7.28 26.03 -28.71
CA SER A 874 7.69 25.15 -29.82
C SER A 874 6.51 24.74 -30.69
N ALA A 875 5.34 24.44 -30.11
CA ALA A 875 4.14 24.10 -30.85
C ALA A 875 3.63 25.24 -31.75
N ILE A 876 3.71 26.49 -31.29
CA ILE A 876 3.28 27.67 -32.07
C ILE A 876 4.31 28.02 -33.15
N ILE A 877 5.59 27.84 -32.85
CA ILE A 877 6.69 28.03 -33.81
C ILE A 877 6.62 26.96 -34.92
N ALA A 878 6.25 25.72 -34.59
CA ALA A 878 6.08 24.65 -35.57
C ALA A 878 4.97 24.95 -36.60
N LYS A 879 3.89 25.60 -36.17
CA LYS A 879 2.75 26.08 -37.00
C LYS A 879 3.06 27.30 -37.89
N CYS A 880 4.26 27.89 -37.78
CA CYS A 880 4.62 29.02 -38.64
C CYS A 880 4.84 28.60 -40.10
N VAL A 881 4.50 29.50 -41.04
CA VAL A 881 4.68 29.27 -42.49
C VAL A 881 6.12 28.88 -42.83
N ARG A 882 6.26 27.79 -43.58
CA ARG A 882 7.53 27.27 -44.11
C ARG A 882 7.72 27.60 -45.58
N ASP A 883 8.93 27.40 -46.09
CA ASP A 883 9.25 27.49 -47.52
C ASP A 883 9.34 26.11 -48.20
N GLU A 884 9.77 26.09 -49.47
CA GLU A 884 9.82 24.88 -50.31
C GLU A 884 10.89 23.87 -49.83
N ASP A 885 11.86 24.32 -49.02
CA ASP A 885 12.89 23.46 -48.40
C ASP A 885 12.48 23.00 -46.99
N GLY A 886 11.30 23.41 -46.49
CA GLY A 886 10.75 23.06 -45.17
C GLY A 886 11.21 23.98 -44.03
N GLU A 887 12.02 25.00 -44.32
CA GLU A 887 12.56 25.94 -43.33
C GLU A 887 11.58 27.06 -42.97
N MET A 888 11.79 27.71 -41.81
CA MET A 888 10.88 28.77 -41.35
C MET A 888 11.02 30.06 -42.17
N LYS A 889 9.90 30.51 -42.75
CA LYS A 889 9.86 31.63 -43.68
C LYS A 889 9.79 32.97 -42.95
N ILE A 890 10.94 33.60 -42.73
CA ILE A 890 11.03 34.90 -42.01
C ILE A 890 10.53 36.05 -42.90
N PHE A 891 9.41 36.68 -42.51
CA PHE A 891 8.82 37.81 -43.23
C PHE A 891 9.33 39.18 -42.74
N PRO A 892 9.53 40.17 -43.65
CA PRO A 892 9.92 41.52 -43.25
C PRO A 892 8.73 42.29 -42.65
N THR A 893 8.73 42.46 -41.32
CA THR A 893 7.71 43.18 -40.51
C THR A 893 7.38 44.59 -41.03
N PHE A 894 8.37 45.25 -41.65
CA PHE A 894 8.22 46.57 -42.26
C PHE A 894 8.34 46.46 -43.78
N ARG A 895 7.34 47.00 -44.50
CA ARG A 895 7.46 47.16 -45.96
C ARG A 895 8.76 47.89 -46.31
N PRO A 896 9.53 47.43 -47.32
CA PRO A 896 10.66 48.17 -47.82
C PRO A 896 10.18 49.52 -48.36
N LYS A 897 11.04 50.54 -48.30
CA LYS A 897 10.78 51.74 -49.10
C LYS A 897 10.97 51.35 -50.56
N VAL A 898 9.87 51.29 -51.31
CA VAL A 898 9.93 51.44 -52.77
C VAL A 898 10.56 52.83 -53.01
N GLY A 899 11.65 52.86 -53.77
CA GLY A 899 12.29 54.12 -54.15
C GLY A 899 11.58 54.76 -55.34
N ASP A 900 11.59 56.09 -55.37
CA ASP A 900 11.43 56.88 -56.60
C ASP A 900 12.67 56.73 -57.51
#